data_AF-A0A0H4X8R0-F1
#
_entry.id   AF-A0A0H4X8R0-F1
#
_cell.length_a   1.000
_cell.length_b   1.000
_cell.length_c   1.000
_cell.angle_alpha   90.00
_cell.angle_beta   90.00
_cell.angle_gamma   90.00
#
_symmetry.space_group_name_H-M   'P 1'
#
loop_
_entity.id
_entity.type
_entity.pdbx_description
1 polymer ?
#
loop_
_entity_poly.entity_id
_entity_poly.type
_entity_poly.pdbx_seq_one_letter_code
_entity_poly.pdbx_strand_id
1 'polypeptide(L)'
;MSKPEFELHLGGGLYLDSQGNIRQGAPPPKSVPVFEVPFQLPLEPSKLKDTVAKVEKALKSVTKDPEVIAMFARFGYASKLLDVLSAVTKVAAMIAPVLSVAAFAYDILKLFGLFKSTPSSFEKKVMEAVAEITDTQRVIFAHITETHVTGAHSRISTWVAGVMDYFTSLQNSHPSLQDLKDEYNKLESTQEERSGDVQWLLTDLTWRILFPRADYSRVWGFMSDLVHTMPAAAGQPPVKTPFPANNSLVFDHRLMTPLVLFASEAYLTAIRAIRPEHRVIGTFHNKLLLMADALERCAQQMRSDGLGRTVYAPSHFTRVRASDVIPGRPFTGAPVISPRCSRWPVGALDLRRHSDSYFNTFLNDLSLAETRGNVTSSRFGGLDFRWIPPAVLGEHQEPWGWEILNPDECAAAANAQSEADYAELLATSGYVELLRVVALLRNEATEPSSSMTASQKRMSLFRAPLPAESVAIKSGGSGWVKETVGTGKRESQNWGATLALGTQPLNRAYPLKYNIVLRTLVAGASYEDYYRTSYVPEPDRPSALALAIDTVPGVLLDEFYIFKNVESPREAVGLHDRQRVMTAATFDWWIQVATPFSLDNDFLETAVELGTLGFIAPVGGGSAGDRLPDGTPGTGASVGMASWLPGGLPNDVIGTHTPFIGWKPGVAELDGQRREPKVVPVTVKYRIDWLGDDLRMEFRNVPQDRNYVVHVVLEEFLPRTGKWLHTAIPVPINGCLTFIPQRFFEEEAKAVANAGQAIAVFYKRQFVDVAVGRPPPDPKFDPIRPGDLVSLNQVVSLGQSLERLGFTLEMQERDGGPGEG
;
A
#
# COMPACT_ATOMS: atom_id res chain seq x y z
N MET A 1 -6.59 3.01 6.21
CA MET A 1 -6.17 3.32 4.83
C MET A 1 -5.41 2.10 4.30
N SER A 2 -5.72 1.63 3.10
CA SER A 2 -4.99 0.51 2.47
C SER A 2 -3.53 0.91 2.22
N LYS A 3 -2.58 0.00 2.47
CA LYS A 3 -1.17 0.24 2.11
C LYS A 3 -1.04 0.39 0.59
N PRO A 4 -0.21 1.32 0.08
CA PRO A 4 0.05 1.41 -1.35
C PRO A 4 0.78 0.15 -1.83
N GLU A 5 0.52 -0.25 -3.06
CA GLU A 5 1.11 -1.49 -3.61
C GLU A 5 2.52 -1.31 -4.13
N PHE A 6 2.79 -0.13 -4.67
CA PHE A 6 4.10 0.32 -5.08
C PHE A 6 4.15 1.82 -4.93
N GLU A 7 5.36 2.34 -4.92
CA GLU A 7 5.61 3.78 -5.00
C GLU A 7 6.67 4.08 -6.05
N LEU A 8 6.54 5.23 -6.68
CA LEU A 8 7.54 5.82 -7.56
C LEU A 8 8.20 6.97 -6.80
N HIS A 9 9.48 6.84 -6.49
CA HIS A 9 10.26 7.92 -5.90
C HIS A 9 10.51 8.98 -6.99
N LEU A 10 10.05 10.20 -6.76
CA LEU A 10 10.13 11.33 -7.68
C LEU A 10 11.38 12.21 -7.42
N GLY A 11 12.15 11.91 -6.38
CA GLY A 11 13.30 12.70 -5.91
C GLY A 11 12.97 13.58 -4.70
N GLY A 12 14.00 13.94 -3.92
CA GLY A 12 13.90 14.82 -2.73
C GLY A 12 12.88 14.36 -1.68
N GLY A 13 12.69 13.05 -1.53
CA GLY A 13 11.76 12.47 -0.56
C GLY A 13 10.29 12.61 -0.94
N LEU A 14 9.97 12.89 -2.22
CA LEU A 14 8.63 12.78 -2.77
C LEU A 14 8.38 11.39 -3.37
N TYR A 15 7.21 10.83 -3.09
CA TYR A 15 6.77 9.55 -3.60
C TYR A 15 5.37 9.67 -4.20
N LEU A 16 5.18 9.13 -5.39
CA LEU A 16 3.88 8.92 -6.03
C LEU A 16 3.46 7.47 -5.81
N ASP A 17 2.36 7.24 -5.13
CA ASP A 17 1.88 5.89 -4.87
C ASP A 17 1.06 5.29 -6.03
N SER A 18 0.74 4.00 -5.92
CA SER A 18 -0.04 3.26 -6.93
C SER A 18 -1.44 3.81 -7.18
N GLN A 19 -1.99 4.63 -6.27
CA GLN A 19 -3.28 5.29 -6.42
C GLN A 19 -3.16 6.71 -6.99
N GLY A 20 -1.94 7.15 -7.30
CA GLY A 20 -1.64 8.49 -7.77
C GLY A 20 -1.58 9.54 -6.65
N ASN A 21 -1.54 9.13 -5.38
CA ASN A 21 -1.35 10.07 -4.27
C ASN A 21 0.12 10.44 -4.12
N ILE A 22 0.40 11.70 -3.80
CA ILE A 22 1.75 12.14 -3.46
C ILE A 22 1.94 12.26 -1.96
N ARG A 23 3.05 11.69 -1.48
CA ARG A 23 3.52 11.89 -0.11
C ARG A 23 4.96 12.37 -0.07
N GLN A 24 5.27 13.10 0.99
CA GLN A 24 6.62 13.59 1.29
C GLN A 24 7.07 13.02 2.62
N GLY A 25 8.31 12.56 2.70
CA GLY A 25 8.91 12.16 3.97
C GLY A 25 9.84 10.96 3.84
N ALA A 26 9.86 10.15 4.90
CA ALA A 26 10.67 8.94 4.93
C ALA A 26 10.21 7.93 3.85
N PRO A 27 11.15 7.14 3.30
CA PRO A 27 10.82 6.05 2.39
C PRO A 27 9.80 5.09 3.02
N PRO A 28 8.99 4.40 2.20
CA PRO A 28 8.02 3.45 2.70
C PRO A 28 8.70 2.30 3.45
N PRO A 29 7.92 1.49 4.18
CA PRO A 29 8.39 0.19 4.66
C PRO A 29 9.02 -0.60 3.50
N LYS A 30 10.12 -1.31 3.77
CA LYS A 30 10.87 -2.08 2.76
C LYS A 30 10.05 -3.15 2.02
N SER A 31 8.88 -3.52 2.54
CA SER A 31 7.94 -4.45 1.93
C SER A 31 7.07 -3.82 0.84
N VAL A 32 7.11 -2.50 0.65
CA VAL A 32 6.51 -1.82 -0.51
C VAL A 32 7.60 -1.61 -1.56
N PRO A 33 7.43 -2.09 -2.80
CA PRO A 33 8.39 -1.85 -3.87
C PRO A 33 8.43 -0.35 -4.20
N VAL A 34 9.64 0.20 -4.20
CA VAL A 34 9.91 1.59 -4.56
C VAL A 34 10.69 1.61 -5.86
N PHE A 35 10.06 2.09 -6.92
CA PHE A 35 10.71 2.30 -8.19
C PHE A 35 11.31 3.69 -8.22
N GLU A 36 12.52 3.81 -8.74
CA GLU A 36 13.14 5.10 -8.97
C GLU A 36 12.63 5.66 -10.29
N VAL A 37 12.39 6.97 -10.33
CA VAL A 37 12.30 7.66 -11.62
C VAL A 37 13.63 7.52 -12.35
N PRO A 38 13.61 7.24 -13.66
CA PRO A 38 14.82 7.02 -14.45
C PRO A 38 15.69 8.27 -14.61
N PHE A 39 15.13 9.43 -14.32
CA PHE A 39 15.82 10.71 -14.25
C PHE A 39 15.26 11.47 -13.04
N GLN A 40 16.05 12.33 -12.43
CA GLN A 40 15.50 13.26 -11.43
C GLN A 40 14.51 14.19 -12.13
N LEU A 41 13.38 14.47 -11.48
CA LEU A 41 12.46 15.50 -11.96
C LEU A 41 13.25 16.81 -12.12
N PRO A 42 13.00 17.62 -13.16
CA PRO A 42 13.83 18.77 -13.50
C PRO A 42 13.51 19.99 -12.63
N LEU A 43 12.91 19.74 -11.47
CA LEU A 43 12.25 20.70 -10.59
C LEU A 43 12.65 20.39 -9.15
N GLU A 44 12.75 21.42 -8.32
CA GLU A 44 12.88 21.21 -6.89
C GLU A 44 11.64 20.47 -6.33
N PRO A 45 11.81 19.33 -5.63
CA PRO A 45 10.69 18.52 -5.14
C PRO A 45 9.70 19.28 -4.24
N SER A 46 10.15 20.25 -3.45
CA SER A 46 9.26 21.10 -2.64
C SER A 46 8.23 21.89 -3.48
N LYS A 47 8.58 22.30 -4.70
CA LYS A 47 7.71 23.08 -5.62
C LYS A 47 6.68 22.22 -6.35
N LEU A 48 6.91 20.91 -6.46
CA LEU A 48 5.98 19.97 -7.08
C LEU A 48 4.80 19.62 -6.17
N LYS A 49 4.98 19.68 -4.84
CA LYS A 49 3.99 19.21 -3.87
C LYS A 49 2.63 19.91 -4.03
N ASP A 50 2.60 21.23 -4.00
CA ASP A 50 1.34 21.99 -4.04
C ASP A 50 0.68 21.91 -5.42
N THR A 51 1.47 21.92 -6.48
CA THR A 51 0.99 21.82 -7.85
C THR A 51 0.41 20.45 -8.13
N VAL A 52 1.10 19.38 -7.75
CA VAL A 52 0.61 18.04 -8.00
C VAL A 52 -0.51 17.66 -7.04
N ALA A 53 -0.51 18.12 -5.78
CA ALA A 53 -1.66 17.95 -4.88
C ALA A 53 -2.92 18.67 -5.42
N LYS A 54 -2.77 19.85 -6.03
CA LYS A 54 -3.86 20.53 -6.75
C LYS A 54 -4.34 19.71 -7.95
N VAL A 55 -3.43 19.17 -8.76
CA VAL A 55 -3.76 18.32 -9.92
C VAL A 55 -4.36 16.96 -9.50
N GLU A 56 -3.95 16.40 -8.37
CA GLU A 56 -4.47 15.15 -7.83
C GLU A 56 -5.89 15.33 -7.26
N LYS A 57 -6.08 16.37 -6.42
CA LYS A 57 -7.41 16.78 -5.95
C LYS A 57 -8.33 17.01 -7.14
N ALA A 58 -7.80 17.67 -8.17
CA ALA A 58 -8.45 17.87 -9.44
C ALA A 58 -8.84 16.56 -10.14
N LEU A 59 -7.91 15.63 -10.41
CA LEU A 59 -8.18 14.35 -11.09
C LEU A 59 -9.23 13.49 -10.36
N LYS A 60 -9.29 13.60 -9.02
CA LYS A 60 -10.32 12.95 -8.19
C LYS A 60 -11.68 13.66 -8.24
N SER A 61 -11.71 14.97 -8.51
CA SER A 61 -12.90 15.83 -8.56
C SER A 61 -13.25 16.38 -9.96
N VAL A 62 -12.65 15.84 -11.03
CA VAL A 62 -12.67 16.38 -12.42
C VAL A 62 -14.07 16.72 -12.93
N THR A 63 -15.11 16.04 -12.45
CA THR A 63 -16.50 16.27 -12.86
C THR A 63 -17.28 17.27 -11.98
N LYS A 64 -16.66 17.82 -10.92
CA LYS A 64 -17.36 18.57 -9.87
C LYS A 64 -16.71 19.89 -9.44
N ASP A 65 -15.42 20.11 -9.71
CA ASP A 65 -14.70 21.33 -9.27
C ASP A 65 -14.47 22.32 -10.44
N PRO A 66 -15.11 23.51 -10.43
CA PRO A 66 -14.99 24.51 -11.50
C PRO A 66 -13.60 25.10 -11.67
N GLU A 67 -12.83 25.28 -10.59
CA GLU A 67 -11.48 25.86 -10.65
C GLU A 67 -10.51 24.91 -11.37
N VAL A 68 -10.72 23.62 -11.16
CA VAL A 68 -9.96 22.53 -11.77
C VAL A 68 -10.25 22.43 -13.27
N ILE A 69 -11.53 22.46 -13.65
CA ILE A 69 -11.92 22.43 -15.06
C ILE A 69 -11.34 23.66 -15.78
N ALA A 70 -11.36 24.83 -15.14
CA ALA A 70 -10.77 26.05 -15.67
C ALA A 70 -9.24 25.95 -15.83
N MET A 71 -8.54 25.33 -14.87
CA MET A 71 -7.09 25.09 -14.94
C MET A 71 -6.73 24.24 -16.17
N PHE A 72 -7.37 23.10 -16.37
CA PHE A 72 -7.08 22.23 -17.52
C PHE A 72 -7.54 22.81 -18.86
N ALA A 73 -8.69 23.49 -18.89
CA ALA A 73 -9.15 24.23 -20.06
C ALA A 73 -8.14 25.32 -20.46
N ARG A 74 -7.52 25.98 -19.47
CA ARG A 74 -6.45 26.95 -19.70
C ARG A 74 -5.20 26.36 -20.34
N PHE A 75 -4.94 25.06 -20.27
CA PHE A 75 -3.86 24.41 -21.04
C PHE A 75 -4.33 23.73 -22.32
N GLY A 76 -5.61 23.88 -22.68
CA GLY A 76 -6.17 23.31 -23.90
C GLY A 76 -6.61 21.85 -23.78
N TYR A 77 -6.77 21.34 -22.56
CA TYR A 77 -7.37 20.04 -22.33
C TYR A 77 -8.89 20.20 -22.30
N ALA A 78 -9.59 19.52 -23.20
CA ALA A 78 -11.03 19.39 -23.08
C ALA A 78 -11.37 18.71 -21.73
N SER A 79 -12.39 19.19 -21.01
CA SER A 79 -12.89 18.55 -19.76
C SER A 79 -13.12 17.04 -19.94
N LYS A 80 -13.51 16.69 -21.16
CA LYS A 80 -13.70 15.34 -21.68
C LYS A 80 -12.43 14.46 -21.73
N LEU A 81 -11.23 15.00 -21.91
CA LEU A 81 -9.94 14.30 -21.84
C LEU A 81 -9.49 14.10 -20.38
N LEU A 82 -9.98 14.92 -19.45
CA LEU A 82 -9.76 14.75 -18.02
C LEU A 82 -10.57 13.59 -17.46
N ASP A 83 -11.78 13.36 -17.99
CA ASP A 83 -12.55 12.15 -17.66
C ASP A 83 -11.76 10.88 -17.99
N VAL A 84 -10.95 10.93 -19.05
CA VAL A 84 -10.09 9.81 -19.49
C VAL A 84 -8.95 9.59 -18.51
N LEU A 85 -8.20 10.64 -18.17
CA LEU A 85 -7.11 10.56 -17.19
C LEU A 85 -7.65 10.19 -15.79
N SER A 86 -8.85 10.66 -15.43
CA SER A 86 -9.57 10.27 -14.21
C SER A 86 -10.07 8.80 -14.24
N ALA A 87 -10.46 8.29 -15.41
CA ALA A 87 -10.80 6.89 -15.61
C ALA A 87 -9.57 6.00 -15.50
N VAL A 88 -8.47 6.37 -16.14
CA VAL A 88 -7.16 5.67 -16.12
C VAL A 88 -6.56 5.65 -14.71
N THR A 89 -6.56 6.78 -13.99
CA THR A 89 -6.14 6.83 -12.56
C THR A 89 -6.99 5.91 -11.67
N LYS A 90 -8.31 5.91 -11.85
CA LYS A 90 -9.20 4.98 -11.13
C LYS A 90 -8.93 3.53 -11.48
N VAL A 91 -8.65 3.25 -12.75
CA VAL A 91 -8.31 1.92 -13.24
C VAL A 91 -6.97 1.47 -12.68
N ALA A 92 -5.90 2.27 -12.69
CA ALA A 92 -4.63 1.93 -12.04
C ALA A 92 -4.77 1.68 -10.52
N ALA A 93 -5.55 2.50 -9.82
CA ALA A 93 -5.82 2.35 -8.38
C ALA A 93 -6.68 1.11 -8.07
N MET A 94 -7.61 0.78 -8.98
CA MET A 94 -8.40 -0.45 -8.95
C MET A 94 -7.52 -1.64 -9.30
N ILE A 95 -6.65 -1.55 -10.31
CA ILE A 95 -5.81 -2.63 -10.83
C ILE A 95 -4.81 -3.06 -9.77
N ALA A 96 -4.44 -2.22 -8.83
CA ALA A 96 -3.51 -2.63 -7.79
C ALA A 96 -3.96 -3.93 -7.05
N PRO A 97 -5.10 -3.98 -6.31
CA PRO A 97 -5.38 -5.10 -5.41
C PRO A 97 -5.70 -6.41 -6.12
N VAL A 98 -4.82 -7.40 -5.96
CA VAL A 98 -5.05 -8.79 -6.36
C VAL A 98 -6.02 -9.46 -5.36
N LEU A 99 -7.32 -9.16 -5.46
CA LEU A 99 -8.35 -9.89 -4.72
C LEU A 99 -9.53 -10.27 -5.63
N SER A 100 -9.71 -11.59 -5.81
CA SER A 100 -10.88 -12.30 -6.40
C SER A 100 -11.38 -11.82 -7.79
N VAL A 101 -11.11 -12.65 -8.80
CA VAL A 101 -10.94 -12.34 -10.23
C VAL A 101 -12.22 -12.06 -11.05
N ALA A 102 -13.41 -11.91 -10.47
CA ALA A 102 -14.64 -11.84 -11.29
C ALA A 102 -15.28 -10.45 -11.45
N ALA A 103 -15.65 -9.82 -10.34
CA ALA A 103 -16.38 -8.55 -10.35
C ALA A 103 -15.49 -7.37 -10.79
N PHE A 104 -14.19 -7.51 -10.55
CA PHE A 104 -13.18 -6.48 -10.74
C PHE A 104 -12.88 -6.17 -12.22
N ALA A 105 -12.64 -7.20 -13.03
CA ALA A 105 -12.41 -7.06 -14.47
C ALA A 105 -13.66 -6.50 -15.17
N TYR A 106 -14.86 -6.91 -14.72
CA TYR A 106 -16.13 -6.44 -15.27
C TYR A 106 -16.37 -4.93 -15.07
N ASP A 107 -15.96 -4.36 -13.93
CA ASP A 107 -16.15 -2.93 -13.63
C ASP A 107 -15.13 -2.03 -14.35
N ILE A 108 -13.90 -2.48 -14.56
CA ILE A 108 -12.90 -1.79 -15.41
C ILE A 108 -13.39 -1.70 -16.86
N LEU A 109 -13.93 -2.80 -17.38
CA LEU A 109 -14.37 -2.90 -18.78
C LEU A 109 -15.65 -2.13 -19.08
N LYS A 110 -16.56 -2.00 -18.10
CA LYS A 110 -17.68 -1.05 -18.17
C LYS A 110 -17.20 0.40 -18.26
N LEU A 111 -16.11 0.73 -17.58
CA LEU A 111 -15.49 2.05 -17.58
C LEU A 111 -14.92 2.41 -18.96
N PHE A 112 -14.36 1.42 -19.67
CA PHE A 112 -13.86 1.57 -21.04
C PHE A 112 -14.88 1.36 -22.16
N GLY A 113 -16.10 0.88 -21.87
CA GLY A 113 -17.16 0.72 -22.87
C GLY A 113 -17.23 -0.61 -23.58
N LEU A 114 -16.36 -1.56 -23.25
CA LEU A 114 -16.21 -2.85 -23.94
C LEU A 114 -17.46 -3.76 -23.83
N PHE A 115 -18.41 -3.43 -22.94
CA PHE A 115 -19.68 -4.15 -22.75
C PHE A 115 -20.95 -3.38 -23.17
N LYS A 116 -20.84 -2.22 -23.80
CA LYS A 116 -22.01 -1.51 -24.35
C LYS A 116 -22.06 -1.68 -25.86
N SER A 117 -23.25 -1.91 -26.41
CA SER A 117 -23.54 -1.92 -27.85
C SER A 117 -23.35 -0.56 -28.53
N THR A 118 -22.77 0.42 -27.82
CA THR A 118 -22.45 1.77 -28.27
C THR A 118 -21.09 2.14 -27.70
N PRO A 119 -20.14 2.65 -28.53
CA PRO A 119 -18.79 2.99 -28.07
C PRO A 119 -18.83 3.96 -26.89
N SER A 120 -17.96 3.76 -25.90
CA SER A 120 -17.93 4.61 -24.69
C SER A 120 -17.65 6.07 -25.04
N SER A 121 -17.95 6.96 -24.11
CA SER A 121 -17.51 8.36 -24.21
C SER A 121 -15.98 8.48 -24.32
N PHE A 122 -15.22 7.50 -23.83
CA PHE A 122 -13.76 7.43 -24.00
C PHE A 122 -13.38 7.00 -25.42
N GLU A 123 -13.90 5.88 -25.89
CA GLU A 123 -13.63 5.34 -27.23
C GLU A 123 -14.04 6.32 -28.33
N LYS A 124 -15.21 6.95 -28.22
CA LYS A 124 -15.63 8.02 -29.14
C LYS A 124 -14.64 9.18 -29.17
N LYS A 125 -14.06 9.56 -28.04
CA LYS A 125 -13.11 10.69 -27.96
C LYS A 125 -11.71 10.34 -28.45
N VAL A 126 -11.25 9.12 -28.21
CA VAL A 126 -10.01 8.63 -28.84
C VAL A 126 -10.20 8.65 -30.34
N MET A 127 -11.33 8.16 -30.85
CA MET A 127 -11.65 8.20 -32.28
C MET A 127 -11.85 9.63 -32.82
N GLU A 128 -12.47 10.55 -32.05
CA GLU A 128 -12.59 11.97 -32.41
C GLU A 128 -11.22 12.67 -32.44
N ALA A 129 -10.33 12.38 -31.48
CA ALA A 129 -8.98 12.94 -31.44
C ALA A 129 -8.08 12.34 -32.54
N VAL A 130 -8.23 11.05 -32.84
CA VAL A 130 -7.63 10.42 -34.02
C VAL A 130 -8.12 11.15 -35.27
N ALA A 131 -9.43 11.34 -35.43
CA ALA A 131 -10.02 12.03 -36.58
C ALA A 131 -9.56 13.49 -36.73
N GLU A 132 -9.51 14.27 -35.65
CA GLU A 132 -9.04 15.66 -35.65
C GLU A 132 -7.56 15.77 -36.08
N ILE A 133 -6.73 14.82 -35.66
CA ILE A 133 -5.32 14.77 -36.02
C ILE A 133 -5.13 14.25 -37.45
N THR A 134 -5.95 13.29 -37.89
CA THR A 134 -6.02 12.81 -39.28
C THR A 134 -6.39 13.94 -40.23
N ASP A 135 -7.36 14.79 -39.88
CA ASP A 135 -7.78 15.95 -40.68
C ASP A 135 -6.70 17.04 -40.77
N THR A 136 -5.79 17.10 -39.79
CA THR A 136 -4.72 18.11 -39.72
C THR A 136 -3.42 17.67 -40.42
N GLN A 137 -3.24 16.38 -40.72
CA GLN A 137 -1.99 15.83 -41.27
C GLN A 137 -2.04 15.49 -42.75
N ARG A 138 -0.89 15.59 -43.43
CA ARG A 138 -0.74 15.17 -44.83
C ARG A 138 -1.00 13.66 -44.99
N VAL A 139 -1.75 13.33 -46.04
CA VAL A 139 -2.36 12.03 -46.41
C VAL A 139 -1.51 10.76 -46.15
N ILE A 140 -0.18 10.80 -46.26
CA ILE A 140 0.66 9.60 -46.19
C ILE A 140 0.97 9.15 -44.76
N PHE A 141 1.35 10.07 -43.85
CA PHE A 141 1.57 9.73 -42.43
C PHE A 141 0.24 9.55 -41.69
N ALA A 142 -0.79 10.32 -42.07
CA ALA A 142 -2.14 10.15 -41.55
C ALA A 142 -2.68 8.73 -41.81
N HIS A 143 -2.51 8.20 -43.03
CA HIS A 143 -2.99 6.86 -43.36
C HIS A 143 -2.25 5.74 -42.60
N ILE A 144 -0.93 5.86 -42.41
CA ILE A 144 -0.14 4.90 -41.62
C ILE A 144 -0.53 4.99 -40.15
N THR A 145 -0.56 6.19 -39.57
CA THR A 145 -0.91 6.37 -38.16
C THR A 145 -2.36 5.94 -37.89
N GLU A 146 -3.33 6.33 -38.73
CA GLU A 146 -4.74 5.95 -38.58
C GLU A 146 -4.97 4.44 -38.72
N THR A 147 -4.49 3.82 -39.80
CA THR A 147 -4.69 2.38 -40.04
C THR A 147 -4.09 1.55 -38.92
N HIS A 148 -2.92 1.95 -38.42
CA HIS A 148 -2.22 1.21 -37.40
C HIS A 148 -2.67 1.53 -35.97
N VAL A 149 -2.99 2.78 -35.63
CA VAL A 149 -3.50 3.18 -34.30
C VAL A 149 -4.94 2.68 -34.10
N THR A 150 -5.84 2.97 -35.04
CA THR A 150 -7.23 2.50 -34.98
C THR A 150 -7.29 0.98 -35.07
N GLY A 151 -6.44 0.39 -35.91
CA GLY A 151 -6.26 -1.05 -36.01
C GLY A 151 -5.76 -1.67 -34.69
N ALA A 152 -4.73 -1.11 -34.06
CA ALA A 152 -4.20 -1.60 -32.79
C ALA A 152 -5.24 -1.47 -31.67
N HIS A 153 -5.93 -0.33 -31.57
CA HIS A 153 -7.03 -0.15 -30.63
C HIS A 153 -8.11 -1.23 -30.82
N SER A 154 -8.61 -1.42 -32.05
CA SER A 154 -9.62 -2.44 -32.35
C SER A 154 -9.15 -3.85 -32.00
N ARG A 155 -7.91 -4.23 -32.37
CA ARG A 155 -7.34 -5.55 -32.07
C ARG A 155 -7.18 -5.80 -30.58
N ILE A 156 -6.71 -4.82 -29.82
CA ILE A 156 -6.58 -4.88 -28.35
C ILE A 156 -7.97 -5.05 -27.72
N SER A 157 -8.94 -4.22 -28.12
CA SER A 157 -10.31 -4.29 -27.61
C SER A 157 -10.98 -5.64 -27.89
N THR A 158 -10.86 -6.17 -29.11
CA THR A 158 -11.38 -7.49 -29.47
C THR A 158 -10.70 -8.61 -28.68
N TRP A 159 -9.38 -8.52 -28.46
CA TRP A 159 -8.67 -9.50 -27.65
C TRP A 159 -9.14 -9.51 -26.20
N VAL A 160 -9.26 -8.32 -25.58
CA VAL A 160 -9.77 -8.20 -24.21
C VAL A 160 -11.17 -8.79 -24.09
N ALA A 161 -12.06 -8.52 -25.05
CA ALA A 161 -13.40 -9.13 -25.09
C ALA A 161 -13.33 -10.67 -25.14
N GLY A 162 -12.48 -11.23 -26.00
CA GLY A 162 -12.29 -12.69 -26.10
C GLY A 162 -11.74 -13.33 -24.82
N VAL A 163 -10.82 -12.67 -24.12
CA VAL A 163 -10.31 -13.13 -22.81
C VAL A 163 -11.43 -13.14 -21.75
N MET A 164 -12.37 -12.21 -21.84
CA MET A 164 -13.50 -12.15 -20.90
C MET A 164 -14.58 -13.17 -21.20
N ASP A 165 -14.84 -13.45 -22.48
CA ASP A 165 -15.73 -14.55 -22.87
C ASP A 165 -15.17 -15.87 -22.33
N TYR A 166 -13.86 -16.06 -22.43
CA TYR A 166 -13.17 -17.19 -21.80
C TYR A 166 -13.38 -17.22 -20.29
N PHE A 167 -13.13 -16.11 -19.58
CA PHE A 167 -13.32 -16.07 -18.13
C PHE A 167 -14.77 -16.37 -17.72
N THR A 168 -15.74 -15.81 -18.44
CA THR A 168 -17.18 -16.07 -18.23
C THR A 168 -17.51 -17.53 -18.48
N SER A 169 -16.87 -18.18 -19.46
CA SER A 169 -17.02 -19.61 -19.71
C SER A 169 -16.46 -20.45 -18.54
N LEU A 170 -15.32 -20.07 -17.95
CA LEU A 170 -14.72 -20.77 -16.81
C LEU A 170 -15.57 -20.69 -15.54
N GLN A 171 -16.37 -19.64 -15.37
CA GLN A 171 -17.29 -19.52 -14.23
C GLN A 171 -18.47 -20.48 -14.34
N ASN A 172 -18.90 -20.77 -15.57
CA ASN A 172 -20.10 -21.54 -15.86
C ASN A 172 -19.80 -23.00 -16.26
N SER A 173 -18.53 -23.41 -16.26
CA SER A 173 -18.10 -24.74 -16.67
C SER A 173 -16.98 -25.31 -15.78
N HIS A 174 -16.84 -26.64 -15.79
CA HIS A 174 -15.73 -27.36 -15.16
C HIS A 174 -14.90 -28.06 -16.23
N PRO A 175 -14.09 -27.30 -17.00
CA PRO A 175 -13.30 -27.85 -18.09
C PRO A 175 -12.27 -28.87 -17.59
N SER A 176 -11.95 -29.86 -18.43
CA SER A 176 -10.89 -30.82 -18.12
C SER A 176 -9.52 -30.14 -18.09
N LEU A 177 -8.51 -30.79 -17.50
CA LEU A 177 -7.14 -30.26 -17.53
C LEU A 177 -6.62 -30.07 -18.95
N GLN A 178 -7.03 -30.94 -19.88
CA GLN A 178 -6.64 -30.83 -21.29
C GLN A 178 -7.29 -29.61 -21.94
N ASP A 179 -8.59 -29.39 -21.73
CA ASP A 179 -9.29 -28.21 -22.25
C ASP A 179 -8.68 -26.91 -21.69
N LEU A 180 -8.33 -26.89 -20.40
CA LEU A 180 -7.66 -25.76 -19.78
C LEU A 180 -6.29 -25.47 -20.41
N LYS A 181 -5.53 -26.51 -20.75
CA LYS A 181 -4.21 -26.36 -21.42
C LYS A 181 -4.37 -25.88 -22.86
N ASP A 182 -5.30 -26.47 -23.61
CA ASP A 182 -5.53 -26.11 -25.02
C ASP A 182 -6.01 -24.67 -25.15
N GLU A 183 -6.95 -24.25 -24.30
CA GLU A 183 -7.43 -22.87 -24.30
C GLU A 183 -6.37 -21.90 -23.77
N TYR A 184 -5.56 -22.29 -22.77
CA TYR A 184 -4.42 -21.49 -22.36
C TYR A 184 -3.43 -21.28 -23.52
N ASN A 185 -3.05 -22.34 -24.24
CA ASN A 185 -2.08 -22.24 -25.34
C ASN A 185 -2.61 -21.30 -26.45
N LYS A 186 -3.91 -21.34 -26.72
CA LYS A 186 -4.58 -20.42 -27.64
C LYS A 186 -4.55 -18.97 -27.14
N LEU A 187 -4.85 -18.74 -25.86
CA LEU A 187 -4.79 -17.42 -25.24
C LEU A 187 -3.37 -16.87 -25.18
N GLU A 188 -2.38 -17.71 -24.90
CA GLU A 188 -0.95 -17.36 -24.89
C GLU A 188 -0.45 -17.01 -26.29
N SER A 189 -0.81 -17.80 -27.31
CA SER A 189 -0.49 -17.47 -28.71
C SER A 189 -1.11 -16.14 -29.14
N THR A 190 -2.35 -15.88 -28.75
CA THR A 190 -3.03 -14.61 -29.03
C THR A 190 -2.36 -13.47 -28.27
N GLN A 191 -1.99 -13.70 -27.01
CA GLN A 191 -1.27 -12.74 -26.17
C GLN A 191 0.08 -12.36 -26.79
N GLU A 192 0.84 -13.32 -27.34
CA GLU A 192 2.11 -13.04 -28.02
C GLU A 192 1.91 -12.09 -29.21
N GLU A 193 0.97 -12.40 -30.10
CA GLU A 193 0.63 -11.56 -31.25
C GLU A 193 0.24 -10.14 -30.80
N ARG A 194 -0.63 -10.03 -29.79
CA ARG A 194 -1.15 -8.75 -29.28
C ARG A 194 -0.10 -7.96 -28.49
N SER A 195 0.89 -8.63 -27.90
CA SER A 195 2.02 -7.94 -27.28
C SER A 195 2.85 -7.16 -28.30
N GLY A 196 2.95 -7.67 -29.54
CA GLY A 196 3.58 -6.96 -30.66
C GLY A 196 2.83 -5.69 -31.07
N ASP A 197 1.48 -5.73 -31.04
CA ASP A 197 0.65 -4.55 -31.30
C ASP A 197 0.94 -3.42 -30.29
N VAL A 198 1.01 -3.75 -28.99
CA VAL A 198 1.32 -2.78 -27.92
C VAL A 198 2.77 -2.28 -28.05
N GLN A 199 3.73 -3.16 -28.28
CA GLN A 199 5.13 -2.77 -28.46
C GLN A 199 5.33 -1.85 -29.66
N TRP A 200 4.60 -2.07 -30.75
CA TRP A 200 4.67 -1.22 -31.93
C TRP A 200 4.22 0.22 -31.62
N LEU A 201 3.15 0.39 -30.83
CA LEU A 201 2.69 1.71 -30.36
C LEU A 201 3.75 2.44 -29.52
N LEU A 202 4.68 1.70 -28.90
CA LEU A 202 5.77 2.22 -28.09
C LEU A 202 7.05 2.51 -28.91
N THR A 203 7.04 2.33 -30.23
CA THR A 203 8.20 2.64 -31.08
C THR A 203 8.31 4.14 -31.34
N ASP A 204 9.54 4.67 -31.42
CA ASP A 204 9.78 6.10 -31.65
C ASP A 204 9.10 6.61 -32.95
N LEU A 205 9.00 5.78 -33.98
CA LEU A 205 8.42 6.15 -35.27
C LEU A 205 6.92 6.50 -35.17
N THR A 206 6.16 5.82 -34.32
CA THR A 206 4.71 6.04 -34.18
C THR A 206 4.37 7.37 -33.50
N TRP A 207 5.34 7.94 -32.78
CA TRP A 207 5.22 9.23 -32.10
C TRP A 207 5.70 10.38 -32.97
N ARG A 208 6.15 10.14 -34.20
CA ARG A 208 6.67 11.20 -35.08
C ARG A 208 5.62 11.70 -36.06
N ILE A 209 5.57 13.02 -36.20
CA ILE A 209 4.69 13.71 -37.16
C ILE A 209 5.48 14.76 -37.95
N LEU A 210 4.91 15.21 -39.07
CA LEU A 210 5.46 16.35 -39.81
C LEU A 210 5.05 17.66 -39.12
N PHE A 211 6.03 18.54 -38.84
CA PHE A 211 5.80 19.81 -38.16
C PHE A 211 5.33 20.92 -39.13
N PRO A 212 4.10 21.43 -39.02
CA PRO A 212 3.62 22.52 -39.86
C PRO A 212 4.05 23.87 -39.26
N ARG A 213 5.19 24.40 -39.72
CA ARG A 213 5.83 25.58 -39.09
C ARG A 213 4.94 26.84 -39.08
N ALA A 214 4.05 26.97 -40.07
CA ALA A 214 3.12 28.09 -40.18
C ALA A 214 2.14 28.16 -38.99
N ASP A 215 1.82 27.02 -38.38
CA ASP A 215 0.81 26.92 -37.32
C ASP A 215 1.36 27.27 -35.93
N TYR A 216 2.66 27.58 -35.80
CA TYR A 216 3.32 27.85 -34.49
C TYR A 216 4.16 29.12 -34.51
N SER A 217 4.02 29.93 -35.56
CA SER A 217 4.94 31.04 -35.85
C SER A 217 4.67 32.28 -35.01
N ARG A 218 3.43 32.52 -34.58
CA ARG A 218 3.03 33.74 -33.84
C ARG A 218 3.49 33.73 -32.39
N VAL A 219 3.42 32.58 -31.72
CA VAL A 219 3.79 32.48 -30.29
C VAL A 219 5.17 31.86 -30.11
N TRP A 220 5.36 30.60 -30.53
CA TRP A 220 6.66 29.95 -30.36
C TRP A 220 7.73 30.57 -31.26
N GLY A 221 7.41 30.91 -32.50
CA GLY A 221 8.34 31.62 -33.39
C GLY A 221 8.89 32.92 -32.76
N PHE A 222 8.01 33.72 -32.16
CA PHE A 222 8.37 34.96 -31.44
C PHE A 222 9.26 34.71 -30.21
N MET A 223 9.02 33.63 -29.45
CA MET A 223 9.77 33.31 -28.23
C MET A 223 10.91 32.31 -28.44
N SER A 224 11.28 32.00 -29.69
CA SER A 224 12.22 30.91 -30.00
C SER A 224 13.59 31.04 -29.32
N ASP A 225 14.01 32.26 -28.97
CA ASP A 225 15.24 32.50 -28.21
C ASP A 225 15.13 32.22 -26.71
N LEU A 226 13.90 32.19 -26.17
CA LEU A 226 13.61 32.03 -24.74
C LEU A 226 13.17 30.61 -24.39
N VAL A 227 12.63 29.84 -25.33
CA VAL A 227 12.07 28.51 -25.05
C VAL A 227 13.16 27.45 -24.93
N HIS A 228 13.17 26.77 -23.79
CA HIS A 228 14.10 25.69 -23.46
C HIS A 228 13.32 24.46 -23.00
N THR A 229 13.84 23.28 -23.31
CA THR A 229 13.40 21.99 -22.76
C THR A 229 14.25 21.61 -21.56
N MET A 230 13.77 20.62 -20.80
CA MET A 230 14.44 20.11 -19.62
C MET A 230 14.78 18.61 -19.81
N PRO A 231 15.73 18.25 -20.69
CA PRO A 231 16.06 16.84 -20.94
C PRO A 231 16.87 16.18 -19.82
N ALA A 232 17.58 16.96 -19.00
CA ALA A 232 18.50 16.48 -17.96
C ALA A 232 17.89 16.55 -16.53
N ALA A 233 18.61 15.99 -15.55
CA ALA A 233 18.23 15.97 -14.13
C ALA A 233 18.10 17.37 -13.50
N ALA A 234 17.50 17.46 -12.30
CA ALA A 234 17.48 18.68 -11.50
C ALA A 234 18.88 19.32 -11.39
N GLY A 235 18.95 20.66 -11.47
CA GLY A 235 20.20 21.40 -11.39
C GLY A 235 21.06 21.38 -12.66
N GLN A 236 20.71 20.59 -13.67
CA GLN A 236 21.37 20.66 -14.99
C GLN A 236 20.79 21.82 -15.82
N PRO A 237 21.61 22.44 -16.69
CA PRO A 237 21.18 23.59 -17.47
C PRO A 237 20.06 23.21 -18.46
N PRO A 238 19.00 24.05 -18.59
CA PRO A 238 18.00 23.91 -19.65
C PRO A 238 18.63 23.91 -21.04
N VAL A 239 18.03 23.18 -21.98
CA VAL A 239 18.53 23.10 -23.36
C VAL A 239 17.64 23.94 -24.27
N LYS A 240 18.23 24.89 -25.00
CA LYS A 240 17.50 25.74 -25.94
C LYS A 240 16.84 24.88 -27.02
N THR A 241 15.55 25.06 -27.25
CA THR A 241 14.81 24.25 -28.21
C THR A 241 14.70 24.98 -29.55
N PRO A 242 15.34 24.48 -30.63
CA PRO A 242 15.26 25.13 -31.93
C PRO A 242 13.83 25.07 -32.48
N PHE A 243 13.40 26.14 -33.15
CA PHE A 243 12.11 26.16 -33.84
C PHE A 243 12.20 25.26 -35.09
N PRO A 244 11.43 24.15 -35.18
CA PRO A 244 11.66 23.15 -36.21
C PRO A 244 11.42 23.68 -37.63
N ALA A 245 12.13 23.09 -38.60
CA ALA A 245 11.92 23.39 -40.01
C ALA A 245 10.53 22.91 -40.46
N ASN A 246 9.96 23.57 -41.47
CA ASN A 246 8.66 23.18 -42.00
C ASN A 246 8.71 21.76 -42.59
N ASN A 247 7.73 20.93 -42.25
CA ASN A 247 7.66 19.50 -42.60
C ASN A 247 8.84 18.66 -42.10
N SER A 248 9.53 19.08 -41.03
CA SER A 248 10.49 18.21 -40.35
C SER A 248 9.76 17.20 -39.46
N LEU A 249 10.35 16.02 -39.26
CA LEU A 249 9.80 15.00 -38.35
C LEU A 249 10.09 15.39 -36.91
N VAL A 250 9.03 15.52 -36.09
CA VAL A 250 9.11 15.87 -34.68
C VAL A 250 8.30 14.90 -33.83
N PHE A 251 8.72 14.69 -32.59
CA PHE A 251 7.98 13.90 -31.60
C PHE A 251 6.70 14.62 -31.15
N ASP A 252 5.55 13.97 -31.23
CA ASP A 252 4.24 14.47 -30.81
C ASP A 252 3.50 13.45 -29.94
N HIS A 253 3.29 13.83 -28.68
CA HIS A 253 2.72 12.97 -27.65
C HIS A 253 1.20 13.06 -27.56
N ARG A 254 0.55 14.04 -28.19
CA ARG A 254 -0.85 14.40 -27.93
C ARG A 254 -1.82 13.24 -28.15
N LEU A 255 -1.61 12.48 -29.23
CA LEU A 255 -2.41 11.29 -29.55
C LEU A 255 -1.92 10.05 -28.81
N MET A 256 -0.59 9.90 -28.72
CA MET A 256 0.02 8.65 -28.29
C MET A 256 -0.09 8.43 -26.79
N THR A 257 0.01 9.49 -25.98
CA THR A 257 -0.14 9.39 -24.52
C THR A 257 -1.43 8.66 -24.11
N PRO A 258 -2.64 9.11 -24.49
CA PRO A 258 -3.87 8.42 -24.09
C PRO A 258 -3.98 7.00 -24.68
N LEU A 259 -3.51 6.78 -25.91
CA LEU A 259 -3.56 5.48 -26.58
C LEU A 259 -2.67 4.45 -25.89
N VAL A 260 -1.46 4.83 -25.53
CA VAL A 260 -0.48 3.94 -24.89
C VAL A 260 -0.86 3.64 -23.45
N LEU A 261 -1.43 4.62 -22.73
CA LEU A 261 -2.01 4.37 -21.41
C LEU A 261 -3.11 3.30 -21.50
N PHE A 262 -4.04 3.45 -22.44
CA PHE A 262 -5.08 2.45 -22.70
C PHE A 262 -4.51 1.08 -23.07
N ALA A 263 -3.60 1.03 -24.05
CA ALA A 263 -3.03 -0.21 -24.55
C ALA A 263 -2.29 -0.97 -23.44
N SER A 264 -1.54 -0.27 -22.59
CA SER A 264 -0.80 -0.86 -21.48
C SER A 264 -1.74 -1.43 -20.41
N GLU A 265 -2.77 -0.69 -20.01
CA GLU A 265 -3.75 -1.15 -19.01
C GLU A 265 -4.64 -2.29 -19.55
N ALA A 266 -5.06 -2.22 -20.81
CA ALA A 266 -5.80 -3.28 -21.48
C ALA A 266 -4.98 -4.57 -21.54
N TYR A 267 -3.69 -4.45 -21.88
CA TYR A 267 -2.77 -5.58 -21.89
C TYR A 267 -2.58 -6.18 -20.50
N LEU A 268 -2.36 -5.35 -19.47
CA LEU A 268 -2.27 -5.80 -18.08
C LEU A 268 -3.55 -6.53 -17.63
N THR A 269 -4.71 -5.97 -17.98
CA THR A 269 -6.02 -6.57 -17.67
C THR A 269 -6.15 -7.95 -18.31
N ALA A 270 -5.79 -8.08 -19.60
CA ALA A 270 -5.86 -9.33 -20.31
C ALA A 270 -4.89 -10.39 -19.75
N ILE A 271 -3.63 -10.05 -19.48
CA ILE A 271 -2.68 -11.04 -18.93
C ILE A 271 -3.08 -11.51 -17.52
N ARG A 272 -3.71 -10.64 -16.72
CA ARG A 272 -4.23 -10.99 -15.39
C ARG A 272 -5.46 -11.87 -15.48
N ALA A 273 -6.31 -11.68 -16.48
CA ALA A 273 -7.45 -12.57 -16.70
C ALA A 273 -7.00 -13.94 -17.25
N ILE A 274 -5.99 -13.98 -18.12
CA ILE A 274 -5.38 -15.23 -18.62
C ILE A 274 -4.67 -15.98 -17.49
N ARG A 275 -3.87 -15.27 -16.70
CA ARG A 275 -3.05 -15.84 -15.63
C ARG A 275 -2.98 -14.88 -14.44
N PRO A 276 -3.93 -14.97 -13.49
CA PRO A 276 -3.95 -14.08 -12.33
C PRO A 276 -2.65 -14.15 -11.55
N GLU A 277 -2.03 -15.33 -11.45
CA GLU A 277 -0.82 -15.59 -10.69
C GLU A 277 0.48 -15.28 -11.48
N HIS A 278 0.41 -14.51 -12.57
CA HIS A 278 1.55 -14.26 -13.45
C HIS A 278 2.79 -13.67 -12.76
N ARG A 279 2.61 -12.87 -11.69
CA ARG A 279 3.74 -12.29 -10.94
C ARG A 279 4.50 -13.33 -10.13
N VAL A 280 3.80 -14.28 -9.51
CA VAL A 280 4.38 -15.43 -8.79
C VAL A 280 5.18 -16.30 -9.75
N ILE A 281 4.65 -16.50 -10.96
CA ILE A 281 5.22 -17.44 -11.94
C ILE A 281 6.34 -16.79 -12.77
N GLY A 282 6.24 -15.48 -13.02
CA GLY A 282 7.19 -14.71 -13.83
C GLY A 282 6.96 -14.80 -15.34
N THR A 283 5.82 -15.32 -15.80
CA THR A 283 5.54 -15.61 -17.24
C THR A 283 5.66 -14.39 -18.16
N PHE A 284 5.36 -13.18 -17.66
CA PHE A 284 5.41 -11.94 -18.44
C PHE A 284 6.52 -10.98 -18.04
N HIS A 285 7.42 -11.38 -17.14
CA HIS A 285 8.45 -10.52 -16.54
C HIS A 285 9.23 -9.72 -17.59
N ASN A 286 9.90 -10.40 -18.52
CA ASN A 286 10.72 -9.72 -19.55
C ASN A 286 9.89 -8.84 -20.49
N LYS A 287 8.68 -9.26 -20.88
CA LYS A 287 7.82 -8.50 -21.79
C LYS A 287 7.33 -7.21 -21.14
N LEU A 288 6.86 -7.30 -19.89
CA LEU A 288 6.40 -6.13 -19.12
C LEU A 288 7.54 -5.14 -18.89
N LEU A 289 8.72 -5.66 -18.57
CA LEU A 289 9.91 -4.83 -18.45
C LEU A 289 10.28 -4.16 -19.78
N LEU A 290 10.27 -4.87 -20.92
CA LEU A 290 10.53 -4.25 -22.24
C LEU A 290 9.52 -3.14 -22.58
N MET A 291 8.24 -3.35 -22.27
CA MET A 291 7.21 -2.32 -22.42
C MET A 291 7.46 -1.12 -21.51
N ALA A 292 7.83 -1.36 -20.24
CA ALA A 292 8.16 -0.30 -19.29
C ALA A 292 9.33 0.58 -19.78
N ASP A 293 10.40 -0.03 -20.30
CA ASP A 293 11.53 0.73 -20.85
C ASP A 293 11.18 1.51 -22.12
N ALA A 294 10.33 0.95 -22.97
CA ALA A 294 9.90 1.64 -24.19
C ALA A 294 9.03 2.85 -23.83
N LEU A 295 8.09 2.68 -22.90
CA LEU A 295 7.25 3.76 -22.39
C LEU A 295 8.06 4.85 -21.68
N GLU A 296 9.06 4.44 -20.91
CA GLU A 296 10.01 5.35 -20.28
C GLU A 296 10.77 6.21 -21.30
N ARG A 297 11.26 5.61 -22.39
CA ARG A 297 11.92 6.36 -23.48
C ARG A 297 10.97 7.39 -24.09
N CYS A 298 9.70 7.03 -24.34
CA CYS A 298 8.70 7.98 -24.82
C CYS A 298 8.46 9.13 -23.83
N ALA A 299 8.38 8.85 -22.53
CA ALA A 299 8.25 9.88 -21.50
C ALA A 299 9.48 10.81 -21.44
N GLN A 300 10.68 10.28 -21.64
CA GLN A 300 11.90 11.08 -21.74
C GLN A 300 11.88 12.00 -22.98
N GLN A 301 11.47 11.49 -24.13
CA GLN A 301 11.33 12.26 -25.38
C GLN A 301 10.28 13.36 -25.26
N MET A 302 9.19 13.10 -24.55
CA MET A 302 8.18 14.12 -24.28
C MET A 302 8.77 15.35 -23.57
N ARG A 303 9.69 15.14 -22.62
CA ARG A 303 10.42 16.23 -21.95
C ARG A 303 11.48 16.88 -22.81
N SER A 304 12.22 16.11 -23.62
CA SER A 304 13.32 16.65 -24.42
C SER A 304 12.82 17.43 -25.62
N ASP A 305 11.67 17.06 -26.19
CA ASP A 305 11.25 17.55 -27.50
C ASP A 305 9.87 18.23 -27.47
N GLY A 306 8.99 17.85 -26.55
CA GLY A 306 7.58 18.23 -26.54
C GLY A 306 7.20 19.32 -25.53
N LEU A 307 7.84 19.36 -24.36
CA LEU A 307 7.46 20.24 -23.25
C LEU A 307 8.56 21.25 -22.96
N GLY A 308 8.24 22.54 -23.11
CA GLY A 308 9.20 23.63 -22.95
C GLY A 308 8.78 24.67 -21.91
N ARG A 309 9.75 25.48 -21.50
CA ARG A 309 9.54 26.64 -20.62
C ARG A 309 10.43 27.81 -21.03
N THR A 310 10.05 29.02 -20.65
CA THR A 310 10.85 30.21 -20.90
C THR A 310 12.02 30.31 -19.94
N VAL A 311 13.24 30.57 -20.43
CA VAL A 311 14.43 30.79 -19.61
C VAL A 311 15.01 32.16 -19.92
N TYR A 312 15.22 32.94 -18.87
CA TYR A 312 15.74 34.28 -18.94
C TYR A 312 17.15 34.40 -18.37
N ALA A 313 17.99 35.18 -19.03
CA ALA A 313 19.27 35.65 -18.54
C ALA A 313 19.17 37.13 -18.11
N PRO A 314 20.08 37.63 -17.26
CA PRO A 314 20.10 39.05 -16.87
C PRO A 314 20.15 40.00 -18.07
N SER A 315 20.82 39.59 -19.17
CA SER A 315 20.89 40.35 -20.42
C SER A 315 19.52 40.63 -21.07
N HIS A 316 18.49 39.82 -20.78
CA HIS A 316 17.13 40.04 -21.26
C HIS A 316 16.39 41.17 -20.51
N PHE A 317 16.95 41.61 -19.38
CA PHE A 317 16.41 42.65 -18.50
C PHE A 317 17.34 43.86 -18.41
N THR A 318 17.85 44.36 -19.54
CA THR A 318 18.77 45.52 -19.53
C THR A 318 18.06 46.84 -19.75
N ARG A 319 17.01 46.88 -20.58
CA ARG A 319 16.36 48.13 -21.00
C ARG A 319 14.84 48.00 -21.15
N VAL A 320 14.14 49.07 -20.81
CA VAL A 320 12.68 49.21 -20.96
C VAL A 320 12.38 50.44 -21.81
N ARG A 321 11.44 50.32 -22.75
CA ARG A 321 11.00 51.46 -23.57
C ARG A 321 10.14 52.40 -22.73
N ALA A 322 10.17 53.70 -23.01
CA ALA A 322 9.28 54.66 -22.34
C ALA A 322 7.78 54.28 -22.48
N SER A 323 7.39 53.63 -23.57
CA SER A 323 6.00 53.13 -23.78
C SER A 323 5.56 52.07 -22.76
N ASP A 324 6.52 51.37 -22.16
CA ASP A 324 6.27 50.21 -21.30
C ASP A 324 6.33 50.59 -19.81
N VAL A 325 6.53 51.88 -19.50
CA VAL A 325 6.69 52.41 -18.14
C VAL A 325 5.57 53.39 -17.84
N ILE A 326 4.98 53.29 -16.65
CA ILE A 326 4.14 54.34 -16.10
C ILE A 326 5.09 55.29 -15.38
N PRO A 327 5.32 56.51 -15.90
CA PRO A 327 6.19 57.47 -15.25
C PRO A 327 5.62 57.80 -13.88
N GLY A 328 6.51 57.86 -12.88
CA GLY A 328 6.15 58.26 -11.54
C GLY A 328 5.40 59.59 -11.54
N ARG A 329 4.40 59.76 -10.66
CA ARG A 329 3.78 61.07 -10.48
C ARG A 329 4.85 62.04 -10.01
N PRO A 330 4.85 63.30 -10.49
CA PRO A 330 5.74 64.32 -9.94
C PRO A 330 5.45 64.36 -8.43
N PHE A 331 6.49 64.10 -7.63
CA PHE A 331 6.52 64.15 -6.16
C PHE A 331 6.16 62.89 -5.34
N THR A 332 5.70 61.75 -5.88
CA THR A 332 5.28 60.61 -5.00
C THR A 332 5.52 59.17 -5.47
N GLY A 333 6.10 58.91 -6.66
CA GLY A 333 6.31 57.51 -7.08
C GLY A 333 7.56 57.31 -7.90
N ALA A 334 8.28 56.21 -7.64
CA ALA A 334 9.25 55.70 -8.59
C ALA A 334 8.53 55.26 -9.89
N PRO A 335 9.16 55.40 -11.07
CA PRO A 335 8.64 54.81 -12.30
C PRO A 335 8.46 53.30 -12.12
N VAL A 336 7.37 52.76 -12.65
CA VAL A 336 7.06 51.33 -12.59
C VAL A 336 6.73 50.80 -13.97
N ILE A 337 6.98 49.51 -14.20
CA ILE A 337 6.60 48.87 -15.45
C ILE A 337 5.08 48.84 -15.55
N SER A 338 4.57 49.21 -16.72
CA SER A 338 3.16 49.21 -17.03
C SER A 338 2.59 47.78 -16.94
N PRO A 339 1.43 47.57 -16.28
CA PRO A 339 0.71 46.29 -16.31
C PRO A 339 0.30 45.83 -17.72
N ARG A 340 0.45 46.68 -18.73
CA ARG A 340 0.20 46.36 -20.15
C ARG A 340 1.45 45.91 -20.90
N CYS A 341 2.62 45.90 -20.27
CA CYS A 341 3.87 45.49 -20.91
C CYS A 341 3.80 43.99 -21.28
N SER A 342 4.03 43.66 -22.54
CA SER A 342 4.05 42.29 -23.08
C SER A 342 5.44 41.81 -23.49
N ARG A 343 6.48 42.53 -23.06
CA ARG A 343 7.86 42.30 -23.49
C ARG A 343 8.45 40.96 -23.00
N TRP A 344 8.03 40.51 -21.83
CA TRP A 344 8.58 39.32 -21.18
C TRP A 344 7.47 38.30 -20.94
N PRO A 345 7.10 37.49 -21.94
CA PRO A 345 6.20 36.36 -21.71
C PRO A 345 6.91 35.33 -20.83
N VAL A 346 6.32 34.97 -19.70
CA VAL A 346 6.92 34.01 -18.74
C VAL A 346 6.00 32.82 -18.56
N GLY A 347 6.54 31.60 -18.57
CA GLY A 347 5.79 30.41 -18.21
C GLY A 347 6.29 29.15 -18.88
N ALA A 348 5.38 28.21 -19.12
CA ALA A 348 5.64 26.94 -19.79
C ALA A 348 4.59 26.67 -20.87
N LEU A 349 4.99 25.93 -21.91
CA LEU A 349 4.12 25.60 -23.04
C LEU A 349 4.40 24.20 -23.59
N ASP A 350 3.34 23.57 -24.09
CA ASP A 350 3.41 22.35 -24.88
C ASP A 350 3.70 22.74 -26.33
N LEU A 351 4.90 22.37 -26.82
CA LEU A 351 5.42 22.73 -28.13
C LEU A 351 4.71 22.02 -29.29
N ARG A 352 3.75 21.14 -28.99
CA ARG A 352 2.91 20.42 -29.96
C ARG A 352 1.46 20.82 -29.84
N ARG A 353 0.96 21.13 -28.65
CA ARG A 353 -0.45 21.53 -28.47
C ARG A 353 -0.68 23.03 -28.62
N HIS A 354 0.26 23.86 -28.19
CA HIS A 354 0.07 25.32 -28.10
C HIS A 354 0.41 26.02 -29.42
N SER A 355 -0.43 25.79 -30.43
CA SER A 355 -0.35 26.41 -31.77
C SER A 355 -0.84 27.87 -31.79
N ASP A 356 -0.67 28.53 -32.93
CA ASP A 356 -1.21 29.85 -33.22
C ASP A 356 -2.74 29.85 -33.15
N SER A 357 -3.40 28.78 -33.61
CA SER A 357 -4.86 28.63 -33.51
C SER A 357 -5.33 28.53 -32.05
N TYR A 358 -4.57 27.82 -31.21
CA TYR A 358 -4.84 27.70 -29.79
C TYR A 358 -4.84 29.05 -29.07
N PHE A 359 -3.88 29.93 -29.40
CA PHE A 359 -3.77 31.26 -28.79
C PHE A 359 -4.60 32.35 -29.48
N ASN A 360 -5.12 32.13 -30.69
CA ASN A 360 -5.65 33.20 -31.53
C ASN A 360 -6.74 34.03 -30.85
N THR A 361 -7.77 33.38 -30.29
CA THR A 361 -8.87 34.08 -29.60
C THR A 361 -8.35 34.87 -28.40
N PHE A 362 -7.50 34.23 -27.58
CA PHE A 362 -6.90 34.86 -26.41
C PHE A 362 -6.06 36.09 -26.78
N LEU A 363 -5.21 36.01 -27.79
CA LEU A 363 -4.35 37.13 -28.23
C LEU A 363 -5.18 38.27 -28.81
N ASN A 364 -6.27 37.97 -29.53
CA ASN A 364 -7.20 38.97 -30.03
C ASN A 364 -7.90 39.70 -28.86
N ASP A 365 -8.37 38.96 -27.86
CA ASP A 365 -9.00 39.53 -26.66
C ASP A 365 -8.00 40.36 -25.84
N LEU A 366 -6.76 39.89 -25.71
CA LEU A 366 -5.69 40.60 -25.03
C LEU A 366 -5.37 41.94 -25.73
N SER A 367 -5.32 41.95 -27.06
CA SER A 367 -5.11 43.15 -27.88
C SER A 367 -6.31 44.12 -27.80
N LEU A 368 -7.55 43.59 -27.81
CA LEU A 368 -8.76 44.40 -27.63
C LEU A 368 -8.82 45.02 -26.23
N ALA A 369 -8.40 44.30 -25.19
CA ALA A 369 -8.30 44.83 -23.83
C ALA A 369 -7.27 45.97 -23.74
N GLU A 370 -6.17 45.87 -24.48
CA GLU A 370 -5.13 46.90 -24.60
C GLU A 370 -5.68 48.21 -25.19
N THR A 371 -6.47 48.10 -26.26
CA THR A 371 -7.01 49.24 -26.99
C THR A 371 -8.24 49.85 -26.33
N ARG A 372 -9.07 49.05 -25.65
CA ARG A 372 -10.35 49.49 -25.05
C ARG A 372 -10.30 49.67 -23.53
N GLY A 373 -9.21 49.28 -22.87
CA GLY A 373 -9.05 49.40 -21.42
C GLY A 373 -9.81 48.36 -20.60
N ASN A 374 -10.26 47.26 -21.21
CA ASN A 374 -10.95 46.19 -20.50
C ASN A 374 -9.98 45.38 -19.62
N VAL A 375 -10.48 44.85 -18.51
CA VAL A 375 -9.73 43.90 -17.67
C VAL A 375 -9.85 42.51 -18.31
N THR A 376 -8.74 41.92 -18.72
CA THR A 376 -8.66 40.51 -19.16
C THR A 376 -7.43 39.85 -18.54
N SER A 377 -7.49 38.53 -18.35
CA SER A 377 -6.34 37.77 -17.89
C SER A 377 -5.19 37.89 -18.89
N SER A 378 -3.96 38.12 -18.43
CA SER A 378 -2.75 38.02 -19.25
C SER A 378 -2.23 36.59 -19.39
N ARG A 379 -2.85 35.64 -18.67
CA ARG A 379 -2.35 34.30 -18.47
C ARG A 379 -3.22 33.27 -19.21
N PHE A 380 -2.60 32.50 -20.13
CA PHE A 380 -3.25 31.45 -20.93
C PHE A 380 -2.22 30.41 -21.40
N GLY A 381 -2.59 29.13 -21.50
CA GLY A 381 -1.70 28.08 -22.03
C GLY A 381 -0.43 27.84 -21.21
N GLY A 382 -0.45 28.04 -19.89
CA GLY A 382 0.78 27.97 -19.06
C GLY A 382 1.70 29.19 -19.14
N LEU A 383 1.38 30.17 -20.00
CA LEU A 383 2.12 31.42 -20.17
C LEU A 383 1.39 32.59 -19.53
N ASP A 384 2.16 33.56 -19.06
CA ASP A 384 1.73 34.92 -18.74
C ASP A 384 2.36 35.88 -19.76
N PHE A 385 1.53 36.39 -20.67
CA PHE A 385 1.96 37.26 -21.76
C PHE A 385 2.23 38.70 -21.31
N ARG A 386 1.86 39.07 -20.07
CA ARG A 386 2.15 40.38 -19.48
C ARG A 386 2.76 40.24 -18.09
N TRP A 387 3.68 39.29 -17.96
CA TRP A 387 4.42 39.13 -16.71
C TRP A 387 5.26 40.37 -16.43
N ILE A 388 5.10 40.93 -15.24
CA ILE A 388 5.76 42.18 -14.83
C ILE A 388 6.96 41.83 -13.95
N PRO A 389 8.20 42.15 -14.35
CA PRO A 389 9.36 41.88 -13.51
C PRO A 389 9.35 42.77 -12.27
N PRO A 390 9.95 42.30 -11.15
CA PRO A 390 10.21 43.11 -9.96
C PRO A 390 11.37 44.10 -10.20
N ALA A 391 11.27 44.90 -11.27
CA ALA A 391 12.33 45.75 -11.75
C ALA A 391 12.45 47.05 -10.94
N VAL A 392 13.67 47.38 -10.57
CA VAL A 392 14.06 48.70 -10.08
C VAL A 392 14.53 49.51 -11.29
N LEU A 393 13.80 50.58 -11.61
CA LEU A 393 14.07 51.40 -12.79
C LEU A 393 14.97 52.59 -12.45
N GLY A 394 16.01 52.79 -13.26
CA GLY A 394 16.89 53.95 -13.26
C GLY A 394 16.78 54.75 -14.55
N GLU A 395 17.10 56.04 -14.51
CA GLU A 395 17.17 56.87 -15.71
C GLU A 395 18.29 56.38 -16.63
N HIS A 396 17.95 56.11 -17.90
CA HIS A 396 18.93 55.74 -18.91
C HIS A 396 19.52 57.01 -19.55
N GLN A 397 20.76 56.93 -20.07
CA GLN A 397 21.42 58.07 -20.74
C GLN A 397 20.70 58.57 -22.00
N GLU A 398 19.85 57.73 -22.60
CA GLU A 398 19.01 58.11 -23.74
C GLU A 398 17.63 58.59 -23.26
N PRO A 399 17.10 59.72 -23.80
CA PRO A 399 15.89 60.38 -23.30
C PRO A 399 14.58 59.58 -23.44
N TRP A 400 14.61 58.38 -24.03
CA TRP A 400 13.42 57.60 -24.41
C TRP A 400 13.32 56.24 -23.74
N GLY A 401 14.16 55.95 -22.73
CA GLY A 401 14.23 54.62 -22.11
C GLY A 401 14.57 54.67 -20.62
N TRP A 402 14.30 53.55 -19.96
CA TRP A 402 14.69 53.29 -18.58
C TRP A 402 15.64 52.09 -18.53
N GLU A 403 16.58 52.11 -17.61
CA GLU A 403 17.47 50.99 -17.31
C GLU A 403 16.89 50.18 -16.15
N ILE A 404 17.01 48.86 -16.20
CA ILE A 404 16.70 47.99 -15.05
C ILE A 404 17.98 47.80 -14.27
N LEU A 405 18.00 48.25 -13.02
CA LEU A 405 19.19 48.24 -12.16
C LEU A 405 19.42 46.89 -11.47
N ASN A 406 18.40 46.02 -11.43
CA ASN A 406 18.45 44.68 -10.81
C ASN A 406 18.14 43.55 -11.82
N PRO A 407 18.88 43.43 -12.94
CA PRO A 407 18.59 42.45 -13.99
C PRO A 407 18.66 40.99 -13.51
N ASP A 408 19.55 40.68 -12.56
CA ASP A 408 19.70 39.35 -11.98
C ASP A 408 18.45 38.91 -11.19
N GLU A 409 17.89 39.80 -10.38
CA GLU A 409 16.66 39.53 -9.60
C GLU A 409 15.46 39.33 -10.52
N CYS A 410 15.36 40.12 -11.59
CA CYS A 410 14.32 39.97 -12.61
C CYS A 410 14.41 38.60 -13.32
N ALA A 411 15.62 38.19 -13.72
CA ALA A 411 15.83 36.89 -14.35
C ALA A 411 15.53 35.73 -13.39
N ALA A 412 15.96 35.83 -12.13
CA ALA A 412 15.65 34.83 -11.12
C ALA A 412 14.14 34.69 -10.88
N ALA A 413 13.41 35.81 -10.77
CA ALA A 413 11.96 35.82 -10.59
C ALA A 413 11.20 35.21 -11.79
N ALA A 414 11.60 35.56 -13.02
CA ALA A 414 11.02 35.00 -14.24
C ALA A 414 11.24 33.48 -14.32
N ASN A 415 12.47 33.03 -14.07
CA ASN A 415 12.83 31.62 -14.11
C ASN A 415 12.13 30.80 -13.01
N ALA A 416 11.91 31.38 -11.82
CA ALA A 416 11.17 30.74 -10.74
C ALA A 416 9.68 30.58 -11.08
N GLN A 417 9.04 31.60 -11.66
CA GLN A 417 7.66 31.51 -12.13
C GLN A 417 7.52 30.47 -13.25
N SER A 418 8.40 30.53 -14.25
CA SER A 418 8.42 29.56 -15.35
C SER A 418 8.67 28.13 -14.88
N GLU A 419 9.49 27.92 -13.84
CA GLU A 419 9.71 26.62 -13.22
C GLU A 419 8.42 26.06 -12.59
N ALA A 420 7.68 26.89 -11.85
CA ALA A 420 6.39 26.51 -11.27
C ALA A 420 5.35 26.16 -12.35
N ASP A 421 5.29 26.95 -13.43
CA ASP A 421 4.38 26.71 -14.56
C ASP A 421 4.77 25.44 -15.34
N TYR A 422 6.06 25.11 -15.41
CA TYR A 422 6.52 23.86 -16.00
C TYR A 422 6.09 22.63 -15.20
N ALA A 423 6.08 22.72 -13.86
CA ALA A 423 5.54 21.68 -13.00
C ALA A 423 4.05 21.42 -13.30
N GLU A 424 3.27 22.49 -13.48
CA GLU A 424 1.85 22.42 -13.86
C GLU A 424 1.67 21.78 -15.25
N LEU A 425 2.55 22.12 -16.19
CA LEU A 425 2.56 21.51 -17.53
C LEU A 425 2.89 20.01 -17.50
N LEU A 426 3.90 19.58 -16.74
CA LEU A 426 4.23 18.16 -16.60
C LEU A 426 3.05 17.34 -16.05
N ALA A 427 2.34 17.89 -15.07
CA ALA A 427 1.19 17.23 -14.46
C ALA A 427 -0.03 17.18 -15.42
N THR A 428 -0.27 18.24 -16.19
CA THR A 428 -1.42 18.33 -17.09
C THR A 428 -1.22 17.60 -18.42
N SER A 429 0.03 17.43 -18.85
CA SER A 429 0.38 16.80 -20.14
C SER A 429 0.24 15.27 -20.20
N GLY A 430 -0.03 14.62 -19.08
CA GLY A 430 -0.09 13.15 -18.99
C GLY A 430 1.28 12.49 -18.83
N TYR A 431 2.35 13.29 -18.72
CA TYR A 431 3.70 12.79 -18.46
C TYR A 431 3.81 12.02 -17.13
N VAL A 432 3.23 12.54 -16.04
CA VAL A 432 3.21 11.87 -14.73
C VAL A 432 2.47 10.54 -14.79
N GLU A 433 1.40 10.46 -15.58
CA GLU A 433 0.61 9.25 -15.80
C GLU A 433 1.41 8.19 -16.55
N LEU A 434 2.19 8.57 -17.57
CA LEU A 434 3.10 7.66 -18.25
C LEU A 434 4.12 7.05 -17.28
N LEU A 435 4.72 7.87 -16.40
CA LEU A 435 5.65 7.38 -15.39
C LEU A 435 4.99 6.43 -14.38
N ARG A 436 3.74 6.70 -13.99
CA ARG A 436 2.97 5.77 -13.14
C ARG A 436 2.77 4.44 -13.84
N VAL A 437 2.41 4.44 -15.13
CA VAL A 437 2.24 3.20 -15.89
C VAL A 437 3.56 2.45 -16.08
N VAL A 438 4.69 3.15 -16.25
CA VAL A 438 6.03 2.53 -16.22
C VAL A 438 6.25 1.80 -14.88
N ALA A 439 5.99 2.46 -13.75
CA ALA A 439 6.12 1.86 -12.43
C ALA A 439 5.15 0.68 -12.23
N LEU A 440 3.91 0.79 -12.72
CA LEU A 440 2.93 -0.29 -12.72
C LEU A 440 3.42 -1.51 -13.51
N LEU A 441 3.91 -1.33 -14.75
CA LEU A 441 4.46 -2.41 -15.56
C LEU A 441 5.64 -3.09 -14.87
N ARG A 442 6.52 -2.32 -14.21
CA ARG A 442 7.62 -2.85 -13.40
C ARG A 442 7.13 -3.61 -12.17
N ASN A 443 6.13 -3.11 -11.48
CA ASN A 443 5.49 -3.81 -10.35
C ASN A 443 4.87 -5.14 -10.78
N GLU A 444 4.14 -5.16 -11.89
CA GLU A 444 3.55 -6.37 -12.46
C GLU A 444 4.60 -7.34 -12.99
N ALA A 445 5.78 -6.86 -13.36
CA ALA A 445 6.91 -7.73 -13.67
C ALA A 445 7.60 -8.29 -12.41
N THR A 446 7.43 -7.64 -11.25
CA THR A 446 8.13 -7.97 -10.01
C THR A 446 7.34 -9.01 -9.21
N GLU A 447 8.04 -10.03 -8.70
CA GLU A 447 7.46 -11.05 -7.81
C GLU A 447 6.81 -10.38 -6.59
N PRO A 448 5.64 -10.85 -6.15
CA PRO A 448 4.91 -10.20 -5.07
C PRO A 448 5.52 -10.55 -3.69
N SER A 449 5.39 -9.63 -2.74
CA SER A 449 5.82 -9.82 -1.34
C SER A 449 4.80 -10.57 -0.48
N SER A 450 3.64 -10.90 -1.03
CA SER A 450 2.56 -11.67 -0.41
C SER A 450 1.93 -12.61 -1.43
N SER A 451 1.42 -13.75 -0.97
CA SER A 451 0.87 -14.75 -1.89
C SER A 451 -0.33 -14.22 -2.68
N MET A 452 -0.44 -14.64 -3.94
CA MET A 452 -1.58 -14.34 -4.81
C MET A 452 -2.66 -15.42 -4.77
N THR A 453 -2.36 -16.58 -4.16
CA THR A 453 -3.28 -17.73 -4.11
C THR A 453 -3.51 -18.26 -2.69
N ALA A 454 -2.48 -18.24 -1.84
CA ALA A 454 -2.59 -18.68 -0.47
C ALA A 454 -3.32 -17.62 0.36
N SER A 455 -4.40 -18.04 1.04
CA SER A 455 -5.18 -17.13 1.88
C SER A 455 -5.82 -17.86 3.05
N GLN A 456 -6.02 -17.16 4.16
CA GLN A 456 -6.84 -17.66 5.26
C GLN A 456 -8.32 -17.38 4.97
N LYS A 457 -9.13 -18.41 4.78
CA LYS A 457 -10.58 -18.28 4.57
C LYS A 457 -11.30 -18.11 5.91
N ARG A 458 -11.00 -18.97 6.89
CA ARG A 458 -11.64 -18.95 8.22
C ARG A 458 -10.77 -19.66 9.26
N MET A 459 -10.80 -19.17 10.50
CA MET A 459 -10.32 -19.90 11.66
C MET A 459 -11.40 -19.93 12.73
N SER A 460 -11.62 -21.10 13.31
CA SER A 460 -12.54 -21.31 14.43
C SER A 460 -11.77 -21.97 15.55
N LEU A 461 -11.81 -21.38 16.74
CA LEU A 461 -11.20 -21.94 17.94
C LEU A 461 -12.30 -22.50 18.84
N PHE A 462 -12.04 -23.64 19.45
CA PHE A 462 -12.96 -24.29 20.37
C PHE A 462 -12.22 -24.80 21.59
N ARG A 463 -12.89 -24.74 22.74
CA ARG A 463 -12.35 -25.24 24.01
C ARG A 463 -13.44 -25.83 24.89
N ALA A 464 -13.07 -26.80 25.69
CA ALA A 464 -13.87 -27.32 26.78
C ALA A 464 -12.99 -27.45 28.03
N PRO A 465 -13.41 -26.90 29.18
CA PRO A 465 -12.64 -26.97 30.41
C PRO A 465 -12.61 -28.41 30.95
N LEU A 466 -11.48 -28.81 31.53
CA LEU A 466 -11.32 -30.02 32.32
C LEU A 466 -11.26 -29.67 33.81
N PRO A 467 -11.35 -30.64 34.73
CA PRO A 467 -11.33 -30.38 36.17
C PRO A 467 -10.14 -29.48 36.58
N ALA A 468 -10.44 -28.42 37.33
CA ALA A 468 -9.45 -27.46 37.80
C ALA A 468 -8.73 -27.98 39.06
N GLU A 469 -7.43 -27.70 39.16
CA GLU A 469 -6.59 -27.99 40.30
C GLU A 469 -6.05 -26.69 40.93
N SER A 470 -5.79 -26.70 42.25
CA SER A 470 -5.17 -25.56 42.91
C SER A 470 -3.65 -25.62 42.72
N VAL A 471 -3.05 -24.54 42.23
CA VAL A 471 -1.60 -24.44 41.99
C VAL A 471 -1.02 -23.26 42.75
N ALA A 472 0.17 -23.45 43.31
CA ALA A 472 0.95 -22.34 43.85
C ALA A 472 1.46 -21.48 42.69
N ILE A 473 1.26 -20.16 42.79
CA ILE A 473 1.73 -19.16 41.83
C ILE A 473 2.76 -18.26 42.51
N LYS A 474 3.79 -17.90 41.76
CA LYS A 474 4.88 -17.05 42.26
C LYS A 474 5.20 -15.98 41.23
N SER A 475 5.32 -14.73 41.66
CA SER A 475 5.85 -13.67 40.80
C SER A 475 7.34 -13.89 40.54
N GLY A 476 7.87 -13.48 39.39
CA GLY A 476 9.32 -13.49 39.16
C GLY A 476 10.03 -12.53 40.13
N GLY A 477 10.65 -13.06 41.18
CA GLY A 477 11.40 -12.27 42.16
C GLY A 477 12.79 -11.87 41.69
N SER A 478 13.36 -10.84 42.33
CA SER A 478 14.79 -10.51 42.33
C SER A 478 15.16 -10.06 43.75
N GLY A 479 16.45 -9.83 44.08
CA GLY A 479 16.81 -9.26 45.38
C GLY A 479 16.17 -7.89 45.66
N TRP A 480 15.63 -7.23 44.63
CA TRP A 480 14.95 -5.94 44.71
C TRP A 480 13.42 -6.02 44.73
N VAL A 481 12.83 -7.12 44.23
CA VAL A 481 11.37 -7.33 44.20
C VAL A 481 11.03 -8.54 45.06
N LYS A 482 10.34 -8.30 46.19
CA LYS A 482 9.86 -9.38 47.05
C LYS A 482 8.93 -10.31 46.25
N GLU A 483 9.24 -11.60 46.24
CA GLU A 483 8.42 -12.63 45.59
C GLU A 483 7.02 -12.65 46.24
N THR A 484 6.00 -12.34 45.44
CA THR A 484 4.59 -12.53 45.80
C THR A 484 4.25 -13.99 45.55
N VAL A 485 3.77 -14.68 46.59
CA VAL A 485 3.29 -16.06 46.52
C VAL A 485 1.79 -16.07 46.71
N GLY A 486 1.08 -16.82 45.88
CA GLY A 486 -0.36 -16.99 46.00
C GLY A 486 -0.81 -18.38 45.55
N THR A 487 -2.12 -18.54 45.48
CA THR A 487 -2.76 -19.76 44.96
C THR A 487 -3.65 -19.37 43.79
N GLY A 488 -3.44 -20.01 42.64
CA GLY A 488 -4.31 -19.92 41.47
C GLY A 488 -5.08 -21.21 41.26
N LYS A 489 -6.11 -21.17 40.39
CA LYS A 489 -6.75 -22.39 39.88
C LYS A 489 -6.30 -22.64 38.46
N ARG A 490 -5.63 -23.77 38.25
CA ARG A 490 -5.20 -24.23 36.94
C ARG A 490 -6.26 -25.13 36.35
N GLU A 491 -6.74 -24.79 35.17
CA GLU A 491 -7.77 -25.51 34.44
C GLU A 491 -7.20 -26.01 33.11
N SER A 492 -6.94 -27.31 33.03
CA SER A 492 -6.57 -27.95 31.78
C SER A 492 -7.72 -27.81 30.78
N GLN A 493 -7.41 -27.73 29.49
CA GLN A 493 -8.40 -27.51 28.44
C GLN A 493 -8.30 -28.63 27.39
N ASN A 494 -9.45 -29.14 26.98
CA ASN A 494 -9.59 -29.77 25.67
C ASN A 494 -9.76 -28.65 24.65
N TRP A 495 -8.70 -28.36 23.91
CA TRP A 495 -8.64 -27.29 22.94
C TRP A 495 -8.54 -27.85 21.52
N GLY A 496 -9.15 -27.16 20.57
CA GLY A 496 -8.83 -27.35 19.16
C GLY A 496 -9.08 -26.12 18.31
N ALA A 497 -8.55 -26.19 17.10
CA ALA A 497 -8.78 -25.21 16.05
C ALA A 497 -9.16 -25.92 14.76
N THR A 498 -10.06 -25.30 14.02
CA THR A 498 -10.31 -25.61 12.61
C THR A 498 -9.87 -24.41 11.79
N LEU A 499 -9.02 -24.66 10.80
CA LEU A 499 -8.45 -23.68 9.90
C LEU A 499 -8.84 -24.06 8.47
N ALA A 500 -9.43 -23.12 7.75
CA ALA A 500 -9.74 -23.24 6.33
C ALA A 500 -8.86 -22.28 5.53
N LEU A 501 -8.15 -22.83 4.55
CA LEU A 501 -7.12 -22.15 3.77
C LEU A 501 -7.45 -22.28 2.27
N GLY A 502 -7.15 -21.22 1.53
CA GLY A 502 -7.15 -21.19 0.08
C GLY A 502 -5.79 -21.57 -0.49
N THR A 503 -5.77 -22.34 -1.57
CA THR A 503 -4.61 -22.49 -2.50
C THR A 503 -5.06 -22.14 -3.92
N GLN A 504 -4.28 -22.43 -4.96
CA GLN A 504 -4.68 -22.10 -6.33
C GLN A 504 -5.96 -22.85 -6.75
N PRO A 505 -6.92 -22.16 -7.41
CA PRO A 505 -8.10 -22.78 -8.01
C PRO A 505 -7.79 -23.89 -9.02
N LEU A 506 -8.65 -24.92 -9.07
CA LEU A 506 -8.48 -26.06 -10.00
C LEU A 506 -8.70 -25.72 -11.48
N ASN A 507 -9.35 -24.60 -11.78
CA ASN A 507 -9.54 -24.08 -13.14
C ASN A 507 -8.29 -23.33 -13.64
N ARG A 508 -7.11 -23.93 -13.42
CA ARG A 508 -5.81 -23.44 -13.88
C ARG A 508 -5.10 -24.52 -14.67
N ALA A 509 -4.53 -24.12 -15.81
CA ALA A 509 -3.78 -24.99 -16.70
C ALA A 509 -2.44 -25.44 -16.10
N TYR A 510 -1.80 -24.55 -15.34
CA TYR A 510 -0.48 -24.77 -14.73
C TYR A 510 -0.57 -24.63 -13.21
N PRO A 511 -0.51 -25.74 -12.48
CA PRO A 511 -0.57 -25.74 -11.04
C PRO A 511 0.69 -25.12 -10.42
N LEU A 512 0.50 -24.34 -9.35
CA LEU A 512 1.55 -23.87 -8.47
C LEU A 512 1.95 -24.94 -7.46
N LYS A 513 3.19 -24.84 -6.99
CA LYS A 513 3.75 -25.73 -5.98
C LYS A 513 3.70 -25.08 -4.61
N TYR A 514 3.33 -25.89 -3.63
CA TYR A 514 3.17 -25.51 -2.24
C TYR A 514 3.99 -26.41 -1.32
N ASN A 515 4.49 -25.83 -0.23
CA ASN A 515 4.78 -26.57 1.00
C ASN A 515 3.76 -26.18 2.07
N ILE A 516 3.35 -27.15 2.88
CA ILE A 516 2.53 -26.91 4.06
C ILE A 516 3.39 -27.29 5.26
N VAL A 517 3.77 -26.29 6.04
CA VAL A 517 4.79 -26.41 7.09
C VAL A 517 4.22 -25.96 8.43
N LEU A 518 4.49 -26.71 9.48
CA LEU A 518 4.29 -26.26 10.85
C LEU A 518 5.61 -25.68 11.37
N ARG A 519 5.56 -24.50 11.99
CA ARG A 519 6.74 -23.86 12.60
C ARG A 519 6.45 -23.34 13.99
N THR A 520 7.44 -23.42 14.87
CA THR A 520 7.40 -22.84 16.21
C THR A 520 8.52 -21.82 16.35
N LEU A 521 8.26 -20.72 17.04
CA LEU A 521 9.20 -19.62 17.21
C LEU A 521 9.59 -19.45 18.68
N VAL A 522 10.69 -18.75 18.93
CA VAL A 522 11.10 -18.34 20.28
C VAL A 522 10.02 -17.48 20.96
N ALA A 523 10.03 -17.47 22.29
CA ALA A 523 9.04 -16.75 23.09
C ALA A 523 9.05 -15.25 22.75
N GLY A 524 7.86 -14.69 22.48
CA GLY A 524 7.69 -13.27 22.20
C GLY A 524 7.98 -12.85 20.75
N ALA A 525 8.55 -13.73 19.91
CA ALA A 525 8.75 -13.43 18.49
C ALA A 525 7.46 -13.53 17.68
N SER A 526 7.26 -12.58 16.80
CA SER A 526 6.28 -12.64 15.72
C SER A 526 6.86 -13.37 14.50
N TYR A 527 6.01 -13.78 13.56
CA TYR A 527 6.51 -14.39 12.32
C TYR A 527 7.34 -13.40 11.48
N GLU A 528 7.04 -12.11 11.57
CA GLU A 528 7.81 -11.04 10.92
C GLU A 528 9.22 -10.89 11.53
N ASP A 529 9.47 -11.38 12.75
CA ASP A 529 10.82 -11.41 13.32
C ASP A 529 11.68 -12.54 12.73
N TYR A 530 11.04 -13.59 12.23
CA TYR A 530 11.70 -14.71 11.57
C TYR A 530 11.85 -14.48 10.06
N TYR A 531 10.78 -14.11 9.37
CA TYR A 531 10.70 -14.06 7.91
C TYR A 531 10.32 -12.66 7.45
N ARG A 532 11.12 -12.08 6.56
CA ARG A 532 10.89 -10.75 6.00
C ARG A 532 11.08 -10.76 4.50
N THR A 533 10.25 -9.99 3.81
CA THR A 533 10.41 -9.68 2.40
C THR A 533 10.88 -8.24 2.24
N SER A 534 11.75 -8.02 1.26
CA SER A 534 12.15 -6.69 0.82
C SER A 534 12.36 -6.70 -0.69
N TYR A 535 12.54 -5.52 -1.28
CA TYR A 535 12.87 -5.40 -2.70
C TYR A 535 14.27 -4.82 -2.88
N VAL A 536 15.02 -5.41 -3.81
CA VAL A 536 16.36 -4.97 -4.18
C VAL A 536 16.43 -4.79 -5.70
N PRO A 537 17.24 -3.84 -6.22
CA PRO A 537 17.45 -3.72 -7.66
C PRO A 537 17.98 -5.01 -8.28
N GLU A 538 17.52 -5.33 -9.50
CA GLU A 538 18.08 -6.47 -10.24
C GLU A 538 19.53 -6.16 -10.69
N PRO A 539 20.48 -7.11 -10.54
CA PRO A 539 21.89 -6.84 -10.83
C PRO A 539 22.17 -6.43 -12.27
N ASP A 540 21.44 -7.00 -13.22
CA ASP A 540 21.52 -6.76 -14.66
C ASP A 540 20.61 -5.62 -15.12
N ARG A 541 19.64 -5.22 -14.30
CA ARG A 541 18.69 -4.17 -14.63
C ARG A 541 18.26 -3.36 -13.39
N PRO A 542 19.02 -2.33 -13.00
CA PRO A 542 18.78 -1.58 -11.76
C PRO A 542 17.42 -0.84 -11.69
N SER A 543 16.78 -0.61 -12.84
CA SER A 543 15.43 -0.03 -12.91
C SER A 543 14.30 -1.03 -12.59
N ALA A 544 14.61 -2.32 -12.55
CA ALA A 544 13.73 -3.40 -12.12
C ALA A 544 14.07 -3.84 -10.70
N LEU A 545 13.09 -4.46 -10.02
CA LEU A 545 13.25 -4.96 -8.66
C LEU A 545 13.11 -6.48 -8.62
N ALA A 546 13.86 -7.10 -7.73
CA ALA A 546 13.69 -8.50 -7.34
C ALA A 546 13.27 -8.58 -5.87
N LEU A 547 12.43 -9.58 -5.57
CA LEU A 547 12.05 -9.90 -4.20
C LEU A 547 13.25 -10.51 -3.47
N ALA A 548 13.72 -9.86 -2.41
CA ALA A 548 14.64 -10.43 -1.44
C ALA A 548 13.83 -11.06 -0.28
N ILE A 549 14.26 -12.23 0.16
CA ILE A 549 13.66 -12.96 1.27
C ILE A 549 14.75 -13.19 2.30
N ASP A 550 14.54 -12.65 3.49
CA ASP A 550 15.46 -12.74 4.61
C ASP A 550 14.82 -13.60 5.71
N THR A 551 15.60 -14.56 6.22
CA THR A 551 15.24 -15.32 7.42
C THR A 551 16.26 -15.06 8.52
N VAL A 552 15.79 -14.89 9.76
CA VAL A 552 16.65 -14.57 10.91
C VAL A 552 17.01 -15.87 11.65
N PRO A 553 18.29 -16.26 11.68
CA PRO A 553 18.73 -17.43 12.45
C PRO A 553 18.43 -17.27 13.94
N GLY A 554 18.07 -18.37 14.60
CA GLY A 554 17.81 -18.41 16.05
C GLY A 554 16.42 -17.97 16.50
N VAL A 555 15.55 -17.49 15.59
CA VAL A 555 14.13 -17.21 15.90
C VAL A 555 13.27 -18.46 15.73
N LEU A 556 13.58 -19.31 14.74
CA LEU A 556 12.93 -20.60 14.51
C LEU A 556 13.40 -21.62 15.54
N LEU A 557 12.47 -22.31 16.20
CA LEU A 557 12.77 -23.40 17.14
C LEU A 557 12.68 -24.77 16.47
N ASP A 558 11.62 -25.02 15.71
CA ASP A 558 11.37 -26.30 15.04
C ASP A 558 10.53 -26.09 13.78
N GLU A 559 10.67 -27.02 12.82
CA GLU A 559 9.87 -27.05 11.61
C GLU A 559 9.50 -28.47 11.18
N PHE A 560 8.30 -28.60 10.63
CA PHE A 560 7.78 -29.88 10.15
C PHE A 560 6.99 -29.70 8.85
N TYR A 561 7.48 -30.32 7.79
CA TYR A 561 6.79 -30.38 6.50
C TYR A 561 5.71 -31.45 6.54
N ILE A 562 4.45 -31.01 6.47
CA ILE A 562 3.31 -31.91 6.26
C ILE A 562 3.28 -32.33 4.79
N PHE A 563 3.38 -31.35 3.90
CA PHE A 563 3.50 -31.55 2.47
C PHE A 563 4.67 -30.74 1.92
N LYS A 564 5.37 -31.30 0.93
CA LYS A 564 6.53 -30.67 0.32
C LYS A 564 6.47 -30.78 -1.20
N ASN A 565 6.57 -29.64 -1.87
CA ASN A 565 6.65 -29.51 -3.32
C ASN A 565 5.47 -30.18 -4.03
N VAL A 566 4.26 -29.93 -3.52
CA VAL A 566 3.01 -30.53 -4.02
C VAL A 566 2.12 -29.47 -4.66
N GLU A 567 1.26 -29.90 -5.56
CA GLU A 567 0.28 -29.05 -6.23
C GLU A 567 -1.08 -29.17 -5.53
N SER A 568 -1.97 -28.19 -5.73
CA SER A 568 -3.36 -28.29 -5.30
C SER A 568 -4.01 -29.55 -5.88
N PRO A 569 -4.43 -30.52 -5.04
CA PRO A 569 -4.77 -31.85 -5.50
C PRO A 569 -6.16 -31.83 -6.14
N ARG A 570 -6.28 -32.43 -7.32
CA ARG A 570 -7.58 -32.58 -8.02
C ARG A 570 -8.47 -33.64 -7.37
N GLU A 571 -7.86 -34.57 -6.64
CA GLU A 571 -8.53 -35.60 -5.86
C GLU A 571 -8.35 -35.31 -4.37
N ALA A 572 -9.29 -35.76 -3.53
CA ALA A 572 -9.24 -35.48 -2.11
C ALA A 572 -8.05 -36.20 -1.45
N VAL A 573 -7.21 -35.44 -0.75
CA VAL A 573 -6.11 -35.96 0.06
C VAL A 573 -6.43 -35.77 1.53
N GLY A 574 -6.55 -36.87 2.27
CA GLY A 574 -6.84 -36.89 3.70
C GLY A 574 -5.66 -37.43 4.51
N LEU A 575 -5.25 -36.69 5.54
CA LEU A 575 -4.34 -37.16 6.59
C LEU A 575 -5.08 -37.09 7.93
N HIS A 576 -5.51 -38.24 8.45
CA HIS A 576 -6.28 -38.32 9.69
C HIS A 576 -5.43 -38.81 10.87
N ASP A 577 -5.78 -38.32 12.07
CA ASP A 577 -5.23 -38.74 13.36
C ASP A 577 -3.70 -38.78 13.44
N ARG A 578 -3.05 -37.76 12.85
CA ARG A 578 -1.59 -37.61 12.92
C ARG A 578 -1.20 -36.84 14.17
N GLN A 579 0.00 -37.15 14.67
CA GLN A 579 0.61 -36.41 15.77
C GLN A 579 2.09 -36.17 15.49
N ARG A 580 2.59 -35.01 15.88
CA ARG A 580 3.99 -34.64 15.77
C ARG A 580 4.46 -33.99 17.06
N VAL A 581 5.59 -34.45 17.57
CA VAL A 581 6.31 -33.75 18.65
C VAL A 581 7.14 -32.64 18.01
N MET A 582 7.01 -31.43 18.53
CA MET A 582 7.75 -30.24 18.08
C MET A 582 8.34 -29.51 19.29
N THR A 583 9.51 -28.91 19.12
CA THR A 583 10.09 -28.03 20.15
C THR A 583 9.40 -26.67 20.08
N ALA A 584 8.78 -26.21 21.16
CA ALA A 584 8.05 -24.94 21.18
C ALA A 584 8.36 -24.08 22.41
N ALA A 585 8.28 -22.76 22.23
CA ALA A 585 8.21 -21.84 23.36
C ALA A 585 6.82 -21.91 23.99
N THR A 586 6.76 -22.52 25.17
CA THR A 586 5.54 -22.65 25.96
C THR A 586 5.42 -21.55 27.00
N PHE A 587 4.20 -21.24 27.42
CA PHE A 587 3.92 -20.25 28.46
C PHE A 587 2.70 -20.64 29.29
N ASP A 588 2.61 -20.09 30.50
CA ASP A 588 1.40 -20.10 31.29
C ASP A 588 0.54 -18.90 30.91
N TRP A 589 -0.76 -19.12 30.72
CA TRP A 589 -1.71 -18.03 30.46
C TRP A 589 -2.46 -17.73 31.74
N TRP A 590 -2.11 -16.60 32.36
CA TRP A 590 -2.67 -16.16 33.64
C TRP A 590 -3.87 -15.25 33.38
N ILE A 591 -5.05 -15.67 33.79
CA ILE A 591 -6.31 -14.94 33.64
C ILE A 591 -6.67 -14.29 34.97
N GLN A 592 -6.90 -12.98 34.97
CA GLN A 592 -7.34 -12.28 36.16
C GLN A 592 -8.84 -12.54 36.40
N VAL A 593 -9.20 -12.88 37.64
CA VAL A 593 -10.60 -13.04 38.06
C VAL A 593 -10.91 -12.18 39.28
N ALA A 594 -12.08 -11.54 39.26
CA ALA A 594 -12.60 -10.80 40.41
C ALA A 594 -13.06 -11.77 41.50
N THR A 595 -12.78 -11.45 42.75
CA THR A 595 -13.24 -12.21 43.93
C THR A 595 -14.62 -11.71 44.39
N PRO A 596 -15.54 -12.58 44.89
CA PRO A 596 -15.29 -13.92 45.42
C PRO A 596 -15.52 -15.08 44.43
N PHE A 597 -14.77 -16.16 44.68
CA PHE A 597 -14.66 -17.39 43.89
C PHE A 597 -15.99 -18.18 43.82
N SER A 598 -16.72 -18.11 42.71
CA SER A 598 -17.80 -19.03 42.37
C SER A 598 -17.94 -19.11 40.84
N LEU A 599 -17.58 -20.26 40.25
CA LEU A 599 -17.90 -20.56 38.84
C LEU A 599 -19.41 -20.75 38.62
N ASP A 600 -20.18 -20.88 39.71
CA ASP A 600 -21.63 -21.03 39.68
C ASP A 600 -22.37 -19.69 39.54
N ASN A 601 -21.72 -18.56 39.85
CA ASN A 601 -22.39 -17.26 39.89
C ASN A 601 -22.75 -16.73 38.50
N ASP A 602 -21.89 -16.88 37.48
CA ASP A 602 -22.24 -16.47 36.11
C ASP A 602 -23.38 -17.32 35.54
N PHE A 603 -23.43 -18.62 35.88
CA PHE A 603 -24.52 -19.50 35.47
C PHE A 603 -25.82 -19.17 36.22
N LEU A 604 -25.73 -18.85 37.52
CA LEU A 604 -26.85 -18.40 38.33
C LEU A 604 -27.36 -17.00 37.92
N GLU A 605 -26.49 -16.05 37.60
CA GLU A 605 -26.88 -14.74 37.08
C GLU A 605 -27.54 -14.88 35.71
N THR A 606 -26.97 -15.67 34.80
CA THR A 606 -27.57 -15.92 33.48
C THR A 606 -28.90 -16.67 33.61
N ALA A 607 -29.03 -17.62 34.53
CA ALA A 607 -30.28 -18.35 34.80
C ALA A 607 -31.34 -17.46 35.47
N VAL A 608 -30.94 -16.52 36.33
CA VAL A 608 -31.81 -15.52 36.96
C VAL A 608 -32.23 -14.45 35.95
N GLU A 609 -31.35 -14.00 35.05
CA GLU A 609 -31.70 -13.11 33.94
C GLU A 609 -32.64 -13.77 32.93
N LEU A 610 -32.38 -15.03 32.55
CA LEU A 610 -33.29 -15.79 31.68
C LEU A 610 -34.62 -16.12 32.36
N GLY A 611 -34.63 -16.32 33.68
CA GLY A 611 -35.84 -16.50 34.49
C GLY A 611 -36.67 -15.22 34.62
N THR A 612 -36.02 -14.06 34.79
CA THR A 612 -36.69 -12.74 34.85
C THR A 612 -37.21 -12.28 33.49
N LEU A 613 -36.59 -12.72 32.39
CA LEU A 613 -37.06 -12.54 31.02
C LEU A 613 -38.09 -13.60 30.56
N GLY A 614 -38.44 -14.56 31.43
CA GLY A 614 -39.50 -15.55 31.18
C GLY A 614 -39.12 -16.72 30.27
N PHE A 615 -37.84 -16.92 29.97
CA PHE A 615 -37.35 -18.02 29.13
C PHE A 615 -37.25 -19.37 29.86
N ILE A 616 -37.27 -19.36 31.20
CA ILE A 616 -37.22 -20.56 32.06
C ILE A 616 -38.23 -20.38 33.20
N ALA A 617 -38.95 -21.44 33.59
CA ALA A 617 -39.91 -21.37 34.69
C ALA A 617 -39.21 -21.06 36.03
N PRO A 618 -39.81 -20.23 36.92
CA PRO A 618 -39.19 -19.86 38.18
C PRO A 618 -39.05 -21.09 39.08
N VAL A 619 -37.81 -21.40 39.48
CA VAL A 619 -37.54 -22.41 40.49
C VAL A 619 -37.98 -21.82 41.84
N GLY A 620 -39.18 -22.22 42.28
CA GLY A 620 -39.76 -21.81 43.55
C GLY A 620 -38.88 -22.27 44.72
N GLY A 621 -38.56 -21.33 45.60
CA GLY A 621 -37.89 -21.61 46.87
C GLY A 621 -38.76 -22.51 47.76
N GLY A 622 -38.20 -23.66 48.13
CA GLY A 622 -38.72 -24.56 49.16
C GLY A 622 -37.65 -24.80 50.21
N SER A 623 -37.93 -24.39 51.43
CA SER A 623 -37.14 -24.57 52.63
C SER A 623 -36.98 -26.04 53.04
N ALA A 624 -35.81 -26.33 53.64
CA ALA A 624 -35.48 -27.39 54.60
C ALA A 624 -36.50 -28.51 54.89
N GLY A 625 -36.04 -29.75 54.65
CA GLY A 625 -36.38 -30.92 55.47
C GLY A 625 -37.44 -31.85 54.92
N ASP A 626 -37.04 -32.84 54.12
CA ASP A 626 -37.48 -34.22 54.36
C ASP A 626 -36.53 -35.23 53.70
N ARG A 627 -36.20 -36.28 54.45
CA ARG A 627 -35.44 -37.45 53.96
C ARG A 627 -36.42 -38.45 53.34
N LEU A 628 -35.94 -39.18 52.34
CA LEU A 628 -36.00 -40.66 52.12
C LEU A 628 -35.93 -40.96 50.60
N PRO A 629 -35.74 -42.22 50.14
CA PRO A 629 -34.43 -42.88 50.00
C PRO A 629 -34.26 -43.55 48.61
N ASP A 630 -33.14 -44.25 48.41
CA ASP A 630 -32.87 -45.26 47.38
C ASP A 630 -32.84 -44.89 45.88
N GLY A 631 -31.66 -45.12 45.29
CA GLY A 631 -31.52 -46.20 44.30
C GLY A 631 -32.09 -45.98 42.90
N THR A 632 -31.15 -45.87 41.95
CA THR A 632 -31.25 -46.06 40.48
C THR A 632 -31.69 -44.88 39.58
N PRO A 633 -31.01 -44.69 38.42
CA PRO A 633 -31.07 -43.48 37.61
C PRO A 633 -32.23 -43.51 36.61
N GLY A 634 -33.14 -42.55 36.75
CA GLY A 634 -34.25 -42.32 35.82
C GLY A 634 -33.94 -41.16 34.88
N THR A 635 -33.87 -41.48 33.59
CA THR A 635 -33.96 -40.59 32.42
C THR A 635 -34.96 -39.44 32.58
N GLY A 636 -34.53 -38.21 32.29
CA GLY A 636 -35.38 -37.03 32.33
C GLY A 636 -35.02 -35.94 31.31
N ALA A 637 -35.76 -35.94 30.22
CA ALA A 637 -36.17 -34.80 29.38
C ALA A 637 -35.10 -33.95 28.65
N SER A 638 -34.83 -34.34 27.40
CA SER A 638 -34.45 -33.43 26.32
C SER A 638 -35.65 -32.55 25.94
N VAL A 639 -35.56 -31.23 26.17
CA VAL A 639 -36.46 -30.25 25.55
C VAL A 639 -35.76 -29.70 24.31
N GLY A 640 -36.30 -30.01 23.14
CA GLY A 640 -35.72 -29.68 21.83
C GLY A 640 -35.90 -28.22 21.43
N MET A 641 -34.80 -27.57 21.01
CA MET A 641 -34.82 -26.33 20.24
C MET A 641 -34.85 -26.66 18.74
N ALA A 642 -35.99 -27.14 18.24
CA ALA A 642 -36.19 -27.48 16.83
C ALA A 642 -37.40 -26.77 16.18
N SER A 643 -37.85 -25.63 16.71
CA SER A 643 -39.12 -25.01 16.26
C SER A 643 -39.08 -23.54 15.82
N TRP A 644 -37.91 -22.93 15.54
CA TRP A 644 -37.82 -21.50 15.21
C TRP A 644 -37.42 -21.16 13.75
N LEU A 645 -37.63 -22.06 12.79
CA LEU A 645 -37.53 -21.72 11.36
C LEU A 645 -38.76 -22.21 10.60
N PRO A 646 -39.61 -21.30 10.07
CA PRO A 646 -40.62 -21.66 9.08
C PRO A 646 -39.95 -21.76 7.70
N GLY A 647 -39.87 -22.99 7.17
CA GLY A 647 -39.44 -23.26 5.79
C GLY A 647 -38.33 -24.33 5.71
N GLY A 648 -38.73 -25.59 5.60
CA GLY A 648 -37.82 -26.74 5.57
C GLY A 648 -37.18 -27.02 4.21
N LEU A 649 -35.97 -27.60 4.26
CA LEU A 649 -35.43 -28.56 3.30
C LEU A 649 -34.66 -29.66 4.09
N PRO A 650 -34.58 -30.90 3.55
CA PRO A 650 -34.65 -32.14 4.34
C PRO A 650 -33.34 -32.58 4.99
N ASN A 651 -33.50 -33.24 6.14
CA ASN A 651 -32.49 -33.57 7.14
C ASN A 651 -31.75 -34.90 6.91
N ASP A 652 -31.62 -35.37 5.67
CA ASP A 652 -31.13 -36.72 5.37
C ASP A 652 -29.79 -36.74 4.61
N VAL A 653 -28.70 -36.16 5.18
CA VAL A 653 -27.32 -36.52 4.78
C VAL A 653 -26.28 -36.51 5.93
N ILE A 654 -26.60 -36.03 7.14
CA ILE A 654 -25.60 -36.03 8.25
C ILE A 654 -25.94 -37.13 9.25
N GLY A 655 -25.67 -38.37 8.83
CA GLY A 655 -25.65 -39.54 9.69
C GLY A 655 -24.42 -39.58 10.60
N THR A 656 -24.71 -39.78 11.88
CA THR A 656 -23.94 -40.51 12.90
C THR A 656 -22.71 -39.86 13.56
N HIS A 657 -22.98 -39.44 14.81
CA HIS A 657 -22.09 -39.26 15.97
C HIS A 657 -21.32 -37.93 16.13
N THR A 658 -22.04 -36.90 16.56
CA THR A 658 -21.45 -35.87 17.45
C THR A 658 -22.32 -35.71 18.68
N PRO A 659 -21.87 -36.13 19.88
CA PRO A 659 -22.54 -35.73 21.11
C PRO A 659 -22.35 -34.21 21.29
N PHE A 660 -23.47 -33.51 21.39
CA PHE A 660 -23.53 -32.08 21.66
C PHE A 660 -23.15 -31.84 23.13
N ILE A 661 -21.86 -31.63 23.39
CA ILE A 661 -21.33 -31.13 24.67
C ILE A 661 -21.24 -29.61 24.55
N GLY A 662 -21.60 -28.83 25.56
CA GLY A 662 -21.63 -27.37 25.49
C GLY A 662 -20.30 -26.74 25.07
N TRP A 663 -20.18 -26.39 23.78
CA TRP A 663 -19.01 -25.72 23.21
C TRP A 663 -19.18 -24.20 23.37
N LYS A 664 -18.34 -23.56 24.20
CA LYS A 664 -18.19 -22.10 24.12
C LYS A 664 -17.29 -21.78 22.91
N PRO A 665 -17.66 -20.84 22.02
CA PRO A 665 -16.72 -20.31 21.03
C PRO A 665 -15.43 -19.91 21.75
N GLY A 666 -14.29 -20.36 21.25
CA GLY A 666 -12.98 -20.03 21.82
C GLY A 666 -12.75 -18.54 21.70
N VAL A 667 -13.17 -17.79 22.71
CA VAL A 667 -12.99 -16.34 22.78
C VAL A 667 -11.49 -16.07 22.79
N ALA A 668 -11.01 -15.38 21.75
CA ALA A 668 -9.66 -14.83 21.70
C ALA A 668 -9.45 -13.66 22.69
N GLU A 669 -10.47 -13.34 23.51
CA GLU A 669 -10.61 -12.15 24.35
C GLU A 669 -10.58 -12.45 25.86
N LEU A 670 -10.05 -13.60 26.30
CA LEU A 670 -9.71 -13.69 27.73
C LEU A 670 -8.44 -12.88 27.98
N ASP A 671 -8.63 -11.66 28.45
CA ASP A 671 -7.55 -10.78 28.90
C ASP A 671 -6.71 -11.51 29.96
N GLY A 672 -5.44 -11.73 29.62
CA GLY A 672 -4.52 -12.47 30.47
C GLY A 672 -3.06 -12.30 30.07
N GLN A 673 -2.18 -12.60 30.99
CA GLN A 673 -0.74 -12.39 30.85
C GLN A 673 -0.03 -13.71 30.55
N ARG A 674 0.82 -13.71 29.51
CA ARG A 674 1.70 -14.84 29.20
C ARG A 674 2.90 -14.80 30.15
N ARG A 675 3.10 -15.85 30.95
CA ARG A 675 4.15 -15.93 31.98
C ARG A 675 5.00 -17.19 31.82
N GLU A 676 6.16 -17.19 32.46
CA GLU A 676 7.10 -18.32 32.51
C GLU A 676 7.39 -18.99 31.15
N PRO A 677 7.95 -18.26 30.18
CA PRO A 677 8.31 -18.87 28.91
C PRO A 677 9.34 -19.99 29.11
N LYS A 678 9.08 -21.19 28.58
CA LYS A 678 10.01 -22.33 28.60
C LYS A 678 10.01 -23.02 27.24
N VAL A 679 11.19 -23.37 26.75
CA VAL A 679 11.32 -24.16 25.51
C VAL A 679 11.25 -25.64 25.88
N VAL A 680 10.19 -26.32 25.44
CA VAL A 680 9.95 -27.75 25.74
C VAL A 680 9.34 -28.45 24.53
N PRO A 681 9.46 -29.77 24.40
CA PRO A 681 8.72 -30.53 23.40
C PRO A 681 7.21 -30.51 23.70
N VAL A 682 6.40 -30.28 22.68
CA VAL A 682 4.93 -30.30 22.71
C VAL A 682 4.40 -31.21 21.61
N THR A 683 3.23 -31.81 21.82
CA THR A 683 2.60 -32.69 20.84
C THR A 683 1.48 -31.97 20.11
N VAL A 684 1.64 -31.80 18.81
CA VAL A 684 0.61 -31.24 17.91
C VAL A 684 -0.15 -32.41 17.28
N LYS A 685 -1.43 -32.58 17.65
CA LYS A 685 -2.33 -33.50 16.94
C LYS A 685 -3.01 -32.74 15.82
N TYR A 686 -3.00 -33.32 14.62
CA TYR A 686 -3.57 -32.67 13.46
C TYR A 686 -4.30 -33.64 12.52
N ARG A 687 -5.30 -33.11 11.85
CA ARG A 687 -6.02 -33.73 10.74
C ARG A 687 -6.05 -32.75 9.57
N ILE A 688 -5.94 -33.25 8.35
CA ILE A 688 -5.94 -32.44 7.15
C ILE A 688 -6.83 -33.10 6.10
N ASP A 689 -7.67 -32.27 5.48
CA ASP A 689 -8.49 -32.62 4.33
C ASP A 689 -8.21 -31.57 3.25
N TRP A 690 -7.66 -31.98 2.11
CA TRP A 690 -7.32 -31.08 1.01
C TRP A 690 -7.94 -31.54 -0.30
N LEU A 691 -8.77 -30.69 -0.90
CA LEU A 691 -9.37 -30.91 -2.20
C LEU A 691 -9.41 -29.60 -2.97
N GLY A 692 -8.76 -29.58 -4.13
CA GLY A 692 -8.64 -28.40 -4.96
C GLY A 692 -7.99 -27.23 -4.24
N ASP A 693 -8.67 -26.09 -4.24
CA ASP A 693 -8.23 -24.88 -3.55
C ASP A 693 -8.65 -24.83 -2.06
N ASP A 694 -9.37 -25.83 -1.54
CA ASP A 694 -9.84 -25.87 -0.15
C ASP A 694 -8.97 -26.81 0.68
N LEU A 695 -8.11 -26.22 1.52
CA LEU A 695 -7.29 -26.93 2.49
C LEU A 695 -7.88 -26.71 3.89
N ARG A 696 -8.39 -27.78 4.50
CA ARG A 696 -8.92 -27.76 5.86
C ARG A 696 -7.96 -28.48 6.79
N MET A 697 -7.65 -27.83 7.89
CA MET A 697 -6.79 -28.37 8.93
C MET A 697 -7.51 -28.30 10.26
N GLU A 698 -7.46 -29.38 11.03
CA GLU A 698 -7.90 -29.41 12.41
C GLU A 698 -6.70 -29.67 13.30
N PHE A 699 -6.59 -28.91 14.38
CA PHE A 699 -5.58 -29.06 15.41
C PHE A 699 -6.26 -29.39 16.72
N ARG A 700 -5.65 -30.28 17.50
CA ARG A 700 -6.06 -30.58 18.88
C ARG A 700 -4.84 -30.60 19.77
N ASN A 701 -5.02 -30.14 21.00
CA ASN A 701 -3.95 -30.18 21.99
C ASN A 701 -3.86 -31.56 22.66
N VAL A 702 -2.78 -31.76 23.40
CA VAL A 702 -2.73 -32.71 24.52
C VAL A 702 -2.94 -31.89 25.79
N PRO A 703 -3.95 -32.18 26.64
CA PRO A 703 -4.26 -31.36 27.81
C PRO A 703 -3.13 -31.20 28.83
N GLN A 704 -2.13 -32.09 28.80
CA GLN A 704 -0.95 -32.05 29.66
C GLN A 704 0.11 -31.05 29.17
N ASP A 705 0.06 -30.66 27.89
CA ASP A 705 1.00 -29.70 27.33
C ASP A 705 0.64 -28.28 27.78
N ARG A 706 1.67 -27.48 28.06
CA ARG A 706 1.53 -26.04 28.33
C ARG A 706 1.03 -25.32 27.08
N ASN A 707 0.64 -24.04 27.21
CA ASN A 707 0.21 -23.26 26.04
C ASN A 707 1.39 -22.95 25.13
N TYR A 708 1.18 -22.96 23.81
CA TYR A 708 2.18 -22.59 22.82
C TYR A 708 1.50 -22.04 21.56
N VAL A 709 2.31 -21.50 20.64
CA VAL A 709 1.84 -21.06 19.32
C VAL A 709 2.55 -21.88 18.26
N VAL A 710 1.78 -22.51 17.38
CA VAL A 710 2.28 -23.12 16.14
C VAL A 710 1.84 -22.25 14.97
N HIS A 711 2.75 -21.98 14.04
CA HIS A 711 2.44 -21.27 12.81
C HIS A 711 2.22 -22.29 11.71
N VAL A 712 1.03 -22.25 11.10
CA VAL A 712 0.78 -22.95 9.85
C VAL A 712 1.25 -22.06 8.72
N VAL A 713 2.25 -22.50 7.98
CA VAL A 713 2.86 -21.74 6.90
C VAL A 713 2.57 -22.42 5.58
N LEU A 714 1.88 -21.71 4.69
CA LEU A 714 1.78 -22.07 3.28
C LEU A 714 2.93 -21.38 2.55
N GLU A 715 3.83 -22.17 2.00
CA GLU A 715 4.93 -21.67 1.18
C GLU A 715 4.54 -21.81 -0.29
N GLU A 716 4.38 -20.71 -1.01
CA GLU A 716 4.12 -20.67 -2.45
C GLU A 716 5.43 -20.56 -3.21
N PHE A 717 5.69 -21.47 -4.16
CA PHE A 717 6.93 -21.49 -4.93
C PHE A 717 6.97 -20.37 -5.97
N LEU A 718 8.09 -19.64 -6.03
CA LEU A 718 8.40 -18.61 -7.02
C LEU A 718 9.37 -19.21 -8.07
N PRO A 719 8.89 -19.67 -9.24
CA PRO A 719 9.73 -20.42 -10.18
C PRO A 719 10.88 -19.61 -10.78
N ARG A 720 10.70 -18.30 -10.96
CA ARG A 720 11.71 -17.42 -11.56
C ARG A 720 12.97 -17.32 -10.69
N THR A 721 12.80 -17.14 -9.38
CA THR A 721 13.93 -16.99 -8.44
C THR A 721 14.25 -18.26 -7.65
N GLY A 722 13.41 -19.31 -7.74
CA GLY A 722 13.57 -20.54 -6.96
C GLY A 722 13.29 -20.36 -5.47
N LYS A 723 12.58 -19.28 -5.09
CA LYS A 723 12.28 -18.90 -3.71
C LYS A 723 10.90 -19.41 -3.26
N TRP A 724 10.65 -19.32 -1.95
CA TRP A 724 9.38 -19.72 -1.34
C TRP A 724 8.78 -18.54 -0.58
N LEU A 725 7.56 -18.15 -0.95
CA LEU A 725 6.83 -17.04 -0.37
C LEU A 725 5.94 -17.54 0.77
N HIS A 726 6.14 -17.03 1.99
CA HIS A 726 5.48 -17.55 3.18
C HIS A 726 4.17 -16.81 3.50
N THR A 727 3.08 -17.56 3.63
CA THR A 727 1.81 -17.11 4.23
C THR A 727 1.64 -17.83 5.56
N ALA A 728 1.99 -17.16 6.66
CA ALA A 728 2.00 -17.74 7.99
C ALA A 728 0.77 -17.35 8.81
N ILE A 729 0.15 -18.34 9.44
CA ILE A 729 -1.07 -18.18 10.24
C ILE A 729 -0.79 -18.69 11.65
N PRO A 730 -0.80 -17.83 12.67
CA PRO A 730 -0.58 -18.24 14.04
C PRO A 730 -1.80 -19.00 14.58
N VAL A 731 -1.57 -20.21 15.08
CA VAL A 731 -2.57 -21.06 15.72
C VAL A 731 -2.21 -21.17 17.21
N PRO A 732 -2.90 -20.42 18.10
CA PRO A 732 -2.61 -20.44 19.53
C PRO A 732 -3.20 -21.70 20.17
N ILE A 733 -2.37 -22.63 20.61
CA ILE A 733 -2.80 -23.87 21.26
C ILE A 733 -2.82 -23.65 22.77
N ASN A 734 -4.02 -23.54 23.33
CA ASN A 734 -4.22 -23.24 24.73
C ASN A 734 -4.59 -24.49 25.52
N GLY A 735 -3.59 -25.25 25.96
CA GLY A 735 -3.80 -26.47 26.73
C GLY A 735 -4.18 -26.24 28.19
N CYS A 736 -3.90 -25.06 28.74
CA CYS A 736 -4.06 -24.84 30.18
C CYS A 736 -4.24 -23.35 30.52
N LEU A 737 -5.28 -23.02 31.28
CA LEU A 737 -5.52 -21.67 31.79
C LEU A 737 -5.25 -21.62 33.29
N THR A 738 -4.64 -20.55 33.78
CA THR A 738 -4.43 -20.37 35.22
C THR A 738 -5.20 -19.13 35.67
N PHE A 739 -6.28 -19.32 36.41
CA PHE A 739 -7.09 -18.25 36.96
C PHE A 739 -6.46 -17.77 38.27
N ILE A 740 -6.14 -16.47 38.31
CA ILE A 740 -5.40 -15.85 39.39
C ILE A 740 -6.27 -14.75 40.01
N PRO A 741 -6.42 -14.73 41.35
CA PRO A 741 -7.15 -13.67 42.03
C PRO A 741 -6.55 -12.30 41.70
N GLN A 742 -7.41 -11.31 41.43
CA GLN A 742 -7.01 -9.92 41.21
C GLN A 742 -6.04 -9.39 42.30
N ARG A 743 -6.27 -9.77 43.56
CA ARG A 743 -5.41 -9.39 44.69
C ARG A 743 -3.93 -9.76 44.48
N PHE A 744 -3.63 -10.88 43.81
CA PHE A 744 -2.25 -11.26 43.50
C PHE A 744 -1.58 -10.24 42.57
N PHE A 745 -2.28 -9.79 41.52
CA PHE A 745 -1.76 -8.79 40.59
C PHE A 745 -1.59 -7.43 41.26
N GLU A 746 -2.48 -7.06 42.19
CA GLU A 746 -2.36 -5.82 42.98
C GLU A 746 -1.15 -5.87 43.93
N GLU A 747 -0.93 -7.00 44.60
CA GLU A 747 0.24 -7.22 45.46
C GLU A 747 1.55 -7.22 44.64
N GLU A 748 1.56 -7.86 43.46
CA GLU A 748 2.68 -7.84 42.52
C GLU A 748 2.96 -6.39 42.04
N ALA A 749 1.93 -5.65 41.61
CA ALA A 749 2.08 -4.26 41.18
C ALA A 749 2.61 -3.36 42.30
N LYS A 750 2.14 -3.56 43.54
CA LYS A 750 2.66 -2.84 44.71
C LYS A 750 4.12 -3.18 45.00
N ALA A 751 4.50 -4.46 44.89
CA ALA A 751 5.89 -4.89 45.06
C ALA A 751 6.80 -4.28 43.99
N VAL A 752 6.36 -4.24 42.73
CA VAL A 752 7.07 -3.61 41.60
C VAL A 752 7.23 -2.10 41.84
N ALA A 753 6.17 -1.40 42.24
CA ALA A 753 6.23 0.03 42.52
C ALA A 753 7.19 0.36 43.67
N ASN A 754 7.16 -0.41 44.75
CA ASN A 754 8.07 -0.27 45.88
C ASN A 754 9.53 -0.52 45.47
N ALA A 755 9.78 -1.56 44.67
CA ALA A 755 11.11 -1.87 44.14
C ALA A 755 11.63 -0.79 43.21
N GLY A 756 10.77 -0.26 42.32
CA GLY A 756 11.11 0.87 41.45
C GLY A 756 11.49 2.12 42.24
N GLN A 757 10.79 2.41 43.35
CA GLN A 757 11.17 3.48 44.27
C GLN A 757 12.51 3.21 44.95
N ALA A 758 12.75 1.98 45.43
CA ALA A 758 14.01 1.60 46.07
C ALA A 758 15.20 1.71 45.10
N ILE A 759 15.04 1.26 43.85
CA ILE A 759 16.04 1.41 42.79
C ILE A 759 16.30 2.88 42.48
N ALA A 760 15.25 3.70 42.33
CA ALA A 760 15.41 5.13 42.07
C ALA A 760 16.13 5.87 43.23
N VAL A 761 15.80 5.54 44.48
CA VAL A 761 16.48 6.06 45.67
C VAL A 761 17.94 5.60 45.73
N PHE A 762 18.21 4.33 45.45
CA PHE A 762 19.56 3.79 45.38
C PHE A 762 20.38 4.47 44.28
N TYR A 763 19.80 4.63 43.09
CA TYR A 763 20.45 5.27 41.95
C TYR A 763 20.78 6.73 42.25
N LYS A 764 19.83 7.46 42.87
CA LYS A 764 20.06 8.83 43.35
C LYS A 764 21.20 8.87 44.38
N ARG A 765 21.19 7.99 45.39
CA ARG A 765 22.25 7.97 46.41
C ARG A 765 23.62 7.67 45.82
N GLN A 766 23.75 6.62 45.00
CA GLN A 766 25.05 6.15 44.49
C GLN A 766 25.63 6.98 43.35
N PHE A 767 24.78 7.57 42.51
CA PHE A 767 25.23 8.24 41.28
C PHE A 767 24.95 9.74 41.25
N VAL A 768 24.00 10.25 42.04
CA VAL A 768 23.65 11.68 42.10
C VAL A 768 24.20 12.33 43.37
N ASP A 769 24.02 11.72 44.54
CA ASP A 769 24.39 12.31 45.84
C ASP A 769 25.87 12.02 46.21
N VAL A 770 26.46 10.91 45.76
CA VAL A 770 27.90 10.59 45.93
C VAL A 770 28.79 11.34 44.91
N ALA A 771 28.21 12.17 44.04
CA ALA A 771 28.93 13.01 43.08
C ALA A 771 29.67 14.22 43.70
N VAL A 772 30.24 14.07 44.89
CA VAL A 772 31.34 14.91 45.37
C VAL A 772 32.65 14.17 45.04
N GLY A 773 33.11 14.30 43.79
CA GLY A 773 34.51 14.01 43.42
C GLY A 773 34.81 12.86 42.46
N ARG A 774 33.83 12.24 41.78
CA ARG A 774 34.10 11.33 40.63
C ARG A 774 33.41 11.83 39.36
N PRO A 775 34.04 11.68 38.17
CA PRO A 775 33.41 12.06 36.91
C PRO A 775 32.14 11.22 36.70
N PRO A 776 31.08 11.80 36.10
CA PRO A 776 29.81 11.11 35.92
C PRO A 776 30.01 9.83 35.10
N PRO A 777 29.23 8.77 35.35
CA PRO A 777 29.15 7.67 34.41
C PRO A 777 28.61 8.21 33.07
N ASP A 778 29.16 7.66 31.98
CA ASP A 778 28.81 7.86 30.57
C ASP A 778 27.40 8.48 30.31
N PRO A 779 27.25 9.56 29.50
CA PRO A 779 25.99 10.30 29.25
C PRO A 779 24.83 9.50 28.61
N LYS A 780 24.90 8.17 28.58
CA LYS A 780 23.84 7.27 28.09
C LYS A 780 22.88 6.79 29.17
N PHE A 781 23.09 7.13 30.44
CA PHE A 781 22.20 6.76 31.53
C PHE A 781 21.47 7.98 32.06
N ASP A 782 20.25 8.22 31.57
CA ASP A 782 19.34 9.16 32.21
C ASP A 782 19.03 8.69 33.65
N PRO A 783 18.94 9.60 34.63
CA PRO A 783 18.61 9.24 36.00
C PRO A 783 17.19 8.66 36.05
N ILE A 784 17.09 7.39 36.46
CA ILE A 784 15.82 6.68 36.61
C ILE A 784 14.98 7.37 37.70
N ARG A 785 13.81 7.88 37.34
CA ARG A 785 12.85 8.53 38.22
C ARG A 785 11.86 7.51 38.79
N PRO A 786 11.28 7.76 39.97
CA PRO A 786 10.14 7.00 40.46
C PRO A 786 9.01 7.00 39.42
N GLY A 787 8.67 5.83 38.90
CA GLY A 787 7.63 5.65 37.86
C GLY A 787 8.16 5.31 36.46
N ASP A 788 9.46 5.42 36.19
CA ASP A 788 10.04 5.08 34.88
C ASP A 788 10.03 3.56 34.60
N LEU A 789 9.97 2.75 35.66
CA LEU A 789 9.86 1.29 35.58
C LEU A 789 8.39 0.89 35.78
N VAL A 790 7.72 0.62 34.67
CA VAL A 790 6.28 0.34 34.62
C VAL A 790 5.93 -1.15 34.56
N SER A 791 6.92 -2.04 34.44
CA SER A 791 6.69 -3.50 34.37
C SER A 791 7.64 -4.32 35.25
N LEU A 792 7.15 -5.46 35.75
CA LEU A 792 7.94 -6.41 36.55
C LEU A 792 9.23 -6.85 35.83
N ASN A 793 9.15 -7.15 34.53
CA ASN A 793 10.31 -7.60 33.75
C ASN A 793 11.42 -6.53 33.69
N GLN A 794 11.07 -5.25 33.58
CA GLN A 794 12.04 -4.16 33.59
C GLN A 794 12.72 -4.01 34.96
N VAL A 795 11.95 -4.06 36.05
CA VAL A 795 12.48 -3.96 37.41
C VAL A 795 13.37 -5.14 37.76
N VAL A 796 12.95 -6.37 37.42
CA VAL A 796 13.73 -7.59 37.67
C VAL A 796 15.02 -7.62 36.84
N SER A 797 14.94 -7.29 35.54
CA SER A 797 16.12 -7.24 34.65
C SER A 797 17.15 -6.22 35.13
N LEU A 798 16.69 -5.03 35.52
CA LEU A 798 17.55 -3.97 36.05
C LEU A 798 18.13 -4.35 37.42
N GLY A 799 17.31 -4.89 38.33
CA GLY A 799 17.76 -5.38 39.63
C GLY A 799 18.84 -6.46 39.51
N GLN A 800 18.63 -7.45 38.62
CA GLN A 800 19.63 -8.47 38.32
C GLN A 800 20.91 -7.88 37.69
N SER A 801 20.78 -6.83 36.87
CA SER A 801 21.94 -6.13 36.32
C SER A 801 22.73 -5.41 37.40
N LEU A 802 22.05 -4.76 38.36
CA LEU A 802 22.68 -4.13 39.52
C LEU A 802 23.35 -5.17 40.43
N GLU A 803 22.71 -6.31 40.68
CA GLU A 803 23.29 -7.43 41.44
C GLU A 803 24.54 -8.00 40.78
N ARG A 804 24.54 -8.18 39.44
CA ARG A 804 25.72 -8.61 38.67
C ARG A 804 26.87 -7.60 38.76
N LEU A 805 26.54 -6.32 38.93
CA LEU A 805 27.50 -5.25 39.17
C LEU A 805 27.94 -5.17 40.65
N GLY A 806 27.48 -6.10 41.50
CA GLY A 806 27.86 -6.21 42.91
C GLY A 806 26.98 -5.41 43.88
N PHE A 807 25.86 -4.85 43.40
CA PHE A 807 24.95 -4.05 44.23
C PHE A 807 23.75 -4.88 44.70
N THR A 808 23.73 -5.24 45.99
CA THR A 808 22.62 -5.94 46.64
C THR A 808 21.95 -5.07 47.70
N LEU A 809 20.67 -5.31 47.97
CA LEU A 809 19.88 -4.53 48.94
C LEU A 809 20.20 -4.84 50.42
N GLU A 810 21.14 -5.77 50.70
CA GLU A 810 21.44 -6.25 52.06
C GLU A 810 22.17 -5.23 52.98
N MET A 811 22.29 -3.97 52.57
CA MET A 811 22.78 -2.88 53.41
C MET A 811 21.64 -2.01 53.95
N GLN A 812 20.67 -2.55 54.71
CA GLN A 812 19.83 -1.70 55.59
C GLN A 812 19.00 -2.39 56.70
N GLU A 813 19.33 -3.61 57.14
CA GLU A 813 18.71 -4.20 58.36
C GLU A 813 19.66 -4.30 59.57
N ARG A 814 20.83 -3.63 59.54
CA ARG A 814 21.63 -3.37 60.75
C ARG A 814 21.51 -1.90 61.15
N ASP A 815 21.19 -1.72 62.43
CA ASP A 815 21.10 -0.47 63.22
C ASP A 815 19.76 0.27 63.19
N GLY A 816 18.87 -0.19 64.08
CA GLY A 816 17.66 0.51 64.48
C GLY A 816 17.05 -0.06 65.77
N GLY A 817 17.87 -0.50 66.72
CA GLY A 817 17.43 -0.77 68.10
C GLY A 817 17.46 0.51 68.94
N PRO A 818 16.53 0.70 69.90
CA PRO A 818 16.44 1.93 70.68
C PRO A 818 17.55 1.97 71.74
N GLY A 819 18.31 3.06 71.77
CA GLY A 819 19.32 3.34 72.80
C GLY A 819 19.16 4.78 73.29
N GLU A 820 18.63 4.88 74.50
CA GLU A 820 18.60 5.97 75.49
C GLU A 820 18.98 7.41 75.07
N GLY A 821 18.00 8.29 75.30
CA GLY A 821 18.02 9.75 75.28
C GLY A 821 16.60 10.26 75.52
#